data_AF-A0A7J6WEP1-F1
#
_entry.id   AF-A0A7J6WEP1-F1
#
_cell.length_a   1.000
_cell.length_b   1.000
_cell.length_c   1.000
_cell.angle_alpha   90.00
_cell.angle_beta   90.00
_cell.angle_gamma   90.00
#
_symmetry.space_group_name_H-M   'P 1'
#
loop_
_entity.id
_entity.type
_entity.pdbx_description
1 polymer ?
#
loop_
_entity_poly.entity_id
_entity_poly.type
_entity_poly.pdbx_seq_one_letter_code
_entity_poly.pdbx_strand_id
1 'polypeptide(L)'
;MRNFLVRTLLLCVFVLILRFVYVVTIVGESCKEADFCFFNVPENLNFVGAGTGGQISSSAVAVAGGSKNSDLWTSKEWRKAVDFYSSVFQDLITEGVLTPNSKALCVETPNGQEVFALKEIGVADSIGISKKKNPPLVVSGKVSEQPFDDNTFDFVFYGGGGLDRLYMPYDFAAEIQRTLKPEGFLVVHTASAKDMYSFNSFIGLFNCCRLVRSRDIEGFNSSFSSIREIVMKKEIGIQMFGEKGFENLKSKCSIPGYKLEMVRNAEPLITEEPLKPWITLKRNIHNIKYLASIADISFKQKYVYVDVGARSYGSSIYGWFKKHYPKQNKTFDIYAIEADKTFHEEYKTKKGITLLPYAAWVRNETLFFEVNRDPGKKVEDKGRGMGRIQPIQSSASSVSDVDKIQGFDFADWLKNTVTEKDFVVMKMDVEGTEFDLIPRLFETGAICLIDEIFLECHYNRWQKCCPGERSSKYEKTYDQCLELFSTLRESGVLVHQWWFYFVLLSLHFILAIYLHEIRKLKKKGETNQEFYFMAADKGINTVGNITTCFPTSSVTSKGFLLGENPLDYSSDLLFFELPFISLVTCALYILLKPLGHPAIVYQILTGLVLGPSCLGRSARFMNTVFPARGKVILETYALFGFILFQFVIGVRMDPKVLTEGGKKPIVIGLAAYFISVAFGGVTVVLLRAFVDMDASVSQVLGVMVCTESMSDFTVISCFLADLKILNTEVGRIASSASIISDICTFIALTTFKFGFLATRDKALENTIGLATTSILVVGFIVFVIRPAVLWVIRQTPEGDEVKEIYVFGIILTMFVCVLVQHMVRGTAAEQKSLHLIDDLSATYNCDCLPHCANLLPPIKAISVL
;
A
#
# COMPACT_ATOMS: atom_id res chain seq x y z
N MET A 1 -3.47 33.62 25.10
CA MET A 1 -4.02 33.87 23.74
C MET A 1 -4.10 32.62 22.87
N ARG A 2 -3.02 31.89 22.59
CA ARG A 2 -3.05 30.68 21.73
C ARG A 2 -4.07 29.60 22.17
N ASN A 3 -4.15 29.27 23.46
CA ASN A 3 -5.12 28.27 23.95
C ASN A 3 -6.55 28.79 23.98
N PHE A 4 -6.75 30.10 24.09
CA PHE A 4 -8.06 30.73 23.99
C PHE A 4 -8.53 30.68 22.54
N LEU A 5 -7.68 31.09 21.59
CA LEU A 5 -7.98 31.08 20.16
C LEU A 5 -8.28 29.66 19.64
N VAL A 6 -7.49 28.66 20.07
CA VAL A 6 -7.71 27.26 19.69
C VAL A 6 -9.02 26.72 20.27
N ARG A 7 -9.37 27.08 21.51
CA ARG A 7 -10.65 26.69 22.12
C ARG A 7 -11.84 27.39 21.45
N THR A 8 -11.71 28.66 21.08
CA THR A 8 -12.73 29.40 20.32
C THR A 8 -12.89 28.82 18.91
N LEU A 9 -11.80 28.45 18.24
CA LEU A 9 -11.85 27.80 16.91
C LEU A 9 -12.44 26.39 16.97
N LEU A 10 -12.07 25.59 17.98
CA LEU A 10 -12.67 24.28 18.21
C LEU A 10 -14.16 24.41 18.56
N LEU A 11 -14.56 25.44 19.30
CA LEU A 11 -15.96 25.76 19.57
C LEU A 11 -16.70 26.14 18.28
N CYS A 12 -16.10 26.94 17.39
CA CYS A 12 -16.71 27.28 16.10
C CYS A 12 -16.84 26.08 15.17
N VAL A 13 -15.82 25.20 15.09
CA VAL A 13 -15.88 23.95 14.32
C VAL A 13 -16.90 22.99 14.92
N PHE A 14 -16.98 22.90 16.25
CA PHE A 14 -17.97 22.09 16.95
C PHE A 14 -19.40 22.61 16.76
N VAL A 15 -19.60 23.93 16.75
CA VAL A 15 -20.90 24.55 16.43
C VAL A 15 -21.28 24.29 14.97
N LEU A 16 -20.33 24.32 14.02
CA LEU A 16 -20.58 23.98 12.62
C LEU A 16 -20.94 22.51 12.43
N ILE A 17 -20.26 21.60 13.12
CA ILE A 17 -20.56 20.17 13.09
C ILE A 17 -21.90 19.89 13.78
N LEU A 18 -22.19 20.52 14.92
CA LEU A 18 -23.48 20.40 15.58
C LEU A 18 -24.62 20.98 14.73
N ARG A 19 -24.39 22.05 13.99
CA ARG A 19 -25.39 22.63 13.08
C ARG A 19 -25.59 21.74 11.85
N PHE A 20 -24.53 21.17 11.31
CA PHE A 20 -24.59 20.18 10.23
C PHE A 20 -25.32 18.90 10.67
N VAL A 21 -24.99 18.38 11.85
CA VAL A 21 -25.64 17.20 12.44
C VAL A 21 -27.10 17.51 12.77
N TYR A 22 -27.42 18.62 13.44
CA TYR A 22 -28.80 19.02 13.75
C TYR A 22 -29.67 19.19 12.50
N VAL A 23 -29.12 19.77 11.42
CA VAL A 23 -29.80 19.92 10.12
C VAL A 23 -30.04 18.57 9.46
N VAL A 24 -29.08 17.64 9.51
CA VAL A 24 -29.22 16.31 8.94
C VAL A 24 -30.14 15.40 9.77
N THR A 25 -30.15 15.55 11.11
CA THR A 25 -30.83 14.61 12.01
C THR A 25 -32.26 15.00 12.40
N ILE A 26 -32.64 16.29 12.37
CA ILE A 26 -33.99 16.72 12.81
C ILE A 26 -34.85 17.23 11.65
N VAL A 27 -34.27 17.79 10.58
CA VAL A 27 -35.04 18.36 9.43
C VAL A 27 -35.12 17.39 8.25
N GLY A 28 -34.62 16.17 8.40
CA GLY A 28 -34.59 15.16 7.34
C GLY A 28 -35.93 14.54 6.93
N GLU A 29 -37.05 14.85 7.60
CA GLU A 29 -38.32 14.15 7.34
C GLU A 29 -39.48 14.99 6.78
N SER A 30 -39.36 16.30 6.56
CA SER A 30 -40.46 17.03 5.92
C SER A 30 -40.03 18.29 5.16
N CYS A 31 -39.64 18.12 3.90
CA CYS A 31 -39.81 19.15 2.87
C CYS A 31 -39.91 18.45 1.51
N LYS A 32 -41.12 18.40 0.94
CA LYS A 32 -41.33 18.00 -0.45
C LYS A 32 -40.97 19.17 -1.37
N GLU A 33 -40.56 18.77 -2.57
CA GLU A 33 -40.08 19.58 -3.68
C GLU A 33 -40.84 20.91 -3.89
N ALA A 34 -40.06 21.94 -4.24
CA ALA A 34 -40.46 23.30 -4.61
C ALA A 34 -40.84 24.25 -3.46
N ASP A 35 -39.84 24.71 -2.70
CA ASP A 35 -39.56 26.13 -2.42
C ASP A 35 -38.44 26.26 -1.37
N PHE A 36 -37.42 27.06 -1.67
CA PHE A 36 -36.26 27.29 -0.79
C PHE A 36 -36.65 28.12 0.44
N CYS A 37 -37.00 27.47 1.56
CA CYS A 37 -37.15 28.08 2.88
C CYS A 37 -35.79 28.45 3.54
N PHE A 38 -34.92 29.20 2.84
CA PHE A 38 -33.61 29.61 3.40
C PHE A 38 -33.57 31.03 3.98
N PHE A 39 -34.61 31.85 3.79
CA PHE A 39 -34.67 33.19 4.37
C PHE A 39 -36.09 33.53 4.82
N ASN A 40 -36.34 33.35 6.11
CA ASN A 40 -37.18 34.28 6.85
C ASN A 40 -36.59 34.41 8.25
N VAL A 41 -36.23 35.64 8.60
CA VAL A 41 -35.99 36.05 9.97
C VAL A 41 -37.36 36.19 10.63
N PRO A 42 -37.68 35.47 11.71
CA PRO A 42 -38.74 35.91 12.60
C PRO A 42 -38.10 36.78 13.68
N GLU A 43 -38.51 38.03 13.68
CA GLU A 43 -38.46 38.91 14.83
C GLU A 43 -39.03 38.17 16.05
N ASN A 44 -38.20 38.06 17.10
CA ASN A 44 -38.51 38.07 18.53
C ASN A 44 -37.60 37.11 19.30
N LEU A 45 -36.53 37.68 19.83
CA LEU A 45 -35.90 37.23 21.06
C LEU A 45 -36.95 37.20 22.17
N ASN A 46 -37.08 36.07 22.86
CA ASN A 46 -37.35 36.07 24.29
C ASN A 46 -36.69 34.87 24.99
N PHE A 47 -36.17 35.20 26.16
CA PHE A 47 -35.20 34.47 26.96
C PHE A 47 -35.90 34.00 28.23
N VAL A 48 -36.07 32.69 28.48
CA VAL A 48 -36.37 32.17 29.83
C VAL A 48 -35.83 30.74 29.95
N GLY A 49 -35.07 30.50 31.01
CA GLY A 49 -34.61 29.17 31.42
C GLY A 49 -35.46 28.50 32.50
N ALA A 50 -35.09 27.24 32.77
CA ALA A 50 -35.39 26.40 33.93
C ALA A 50 -36.82 25.85 34.11
N GLY A 51 -36.93 24.54 34.36
CA GLY A 51 -38.10 23.95 35.03
C GLY A 51 -38.52 22.54 34.56
N THR A 52 -38.04 21.54 35.29
CA THR A 52 -38.64 20.22 35.61
C THR A 52 -40.04 19.82 35.11
N GLY A 53 -40.16 18.56 34.64
CA GLY A 53 -41.27 17.64 34.96
C GLY A 53 -42.05 17.05 33.78
N GLY A 54 -42.23 15.72 33.75
CA GLY A 54 -43.35 15.06 33.05
C GLY A 54 -42.98 13.90 32.11
N GLN A 55 -43.58 12.74 32.35
CA GLN A 55 -43.40 11.44 31.66
C GLN A 55 -43.91 11.41 30.21
N ILE A 56 -43.48 10.42 29.41
CA ILE A 56 -44.31 9.35 28.79
C ILE A 56 -43.42 8.32 28.07
N SER A 57 -43.88 7.07 28.14
CA SER A 57 -43.26 5.77 27.89
C SER A 57 -42.99 5.33 26.44
N SER A 58 -42.30 4.17 26.37
CA SER A 58 -42.28 3.10 25.33
C SER A 58 -41.15 3.19 24.30
N SER A 59 -40.31 2.18 24.02
CA SER A 59 -40.24 0.77 24.45
C SER A 59 -38.88 0.14 24.09
N ALA A 60 -38.55 -0.93 24.84
CA ALA A 60 -37.68 -2.07 24.50
C ALA A 60 -36.14 -1.89 24.50
N VAL A 61 -35.57 -2.14 25.68
CA VAL A 61 -34.16 -2.51 25.91
C VAL A 61 -34.02 -4.03 25.73
N ALA A 62 -33.17 -4.48 24.80
CA ALA A 62 -32.66 -5.85 24.79
C ALA A 62 -31.37 -5.90 25.62
N VAL A 63 -31.48 -6.48 26.81
CA VAL A 63 -30.40 -6.71 27.77
C VAL A 63 -29.48 -7.82 27.26
N ALA A 64 -28.18 -7.55 27.28
CA ALA A 64 -27.13 -8.56 27.13
C ALA A 64 -27.19 -9.58 28.28
N GLY A 65 -27.63 -10.80 27.97
CA GLY A 65 -27.69 -11.92 28.90
C GLY A 65 -26.38 -12.73 28.90
N GLY A 66 -25.75 -12.84 30.07
CA GLY A 66 -24.66 -13.78 30.32
C GLY A 66 -25.13 -15.24 30.21
N SER A 67 -24.36 -16.05 29.48
CA SER A 67 -24.64 -17.48 29.26
C SER A 67 -24.27 -18.33 30.49
N LYS A 68 -25.25 -19.11 30.97
CA LYS A 68 -25.05 -20.25 31.88
C LYS A 68 -24.52 -21.44 31.08
N ASN A 69 -23.49 -22.10 31.60
CA ASN A 69 -22.67 -23.16 31.00
C ASN A 69 -23.36 -24.56 30.87
N SER A 70 -24.68 -24.69 31.03
CA SER A 70 -25.34 -26.01 31.15
C SER A 70 -25.55 -26.78 29.84
N ASP A 71 -25.53 -26.10 28.68
CA ASP A 71 -26.04 -26.68 27.43
C ASP A 71 -24.92 -27.09 26.44
N LEU A 72 -23.65 -26.92 26.81
CA LEU A 72 -22.51 -27.24 25.93
C LEU A 72 -22.30 -28.75 25.75
N TRP A 73 -22.50 -29.53 26.81
CA TRP A 73 -22.25 -30.98 26.88
C TRP A 73 -23.34 -31.82 26.20
N THR A 74 -24.45 -31.19 25.86
CA THR A 74 -25.60 -31.81 25.17
C THR A 74 -25.70 -31.38 23.70
N SER A 75 -24.79 -30.52 23.24
CA SER A 75 -24.76 -30.09 21.84
C SER A 75 -24.39 -31.26 20.91
N LYS A 76 -25.02 -31.28 19.73
CA LYS A 76 -24.79 -32.32 18.70
C LYS A 76 -23.34 -32.33 18.26
N GLU A 77 -22.70 -31.17 18.23
CA GLU A 77 -21.30 -30.98 17.88
C GLU A 77 -20.36 -31.55 18.94
N TRP A 78 -20.67 -31.38 20.22
CA TRP A 78 -19.87 -31.94 21.31
C TRP A 78 -19.93 -33.47 21.32
N ARG A 79 -21.13 -34.05 21.15
CA ARG A 79 -21.29 -35.52 21.09
C ARG A 79 -20.54 -36.13 19.90
N LYS A 80 -20.63 -35.51 18.71
CA LYS A 80 -19.87 -35.94 17.53
C LYS A 80 -18.36 -35.97 17.77
N ALA A 81 -17.82 -34.97 18.47
CA ALA A 81 -16.41 -34.92 18.81
C ALA A 81 -16.01 -36.05 19.79
N VAL A 82 -16.86 -36.32 20.79
CA VAL A 82 -16.64 -37.44 21.71
C VAL A 82 -16.67 -38.78 20.96
N ASP A 83 -17.66 -39.03 20.11
CA ASP A 83 -17.77 -40.28 19.34
C ASP A 83 -16.53 -40.50 18.47
N PHE A 84 -16.05 -39.44 17.82
CA PHE A 84 -14.83 -39.46 17.02
C PHE A 84 -13.60 -39.86 17.87
N TYR A 85 -13.36 -39.17 18.98
CA TYR A 85 -12.21 -39.47 19.84
C TYR A 85 -12.33 -40.84 20.53
N SER A 86 -13.54 -41.28 20.88
CA SER A 86 -13.77 -42.63 21.42
C SER A 86 -13.32 -43.70 20.41
N SER A 87 -13.64 -43.54 19.12
CA SER A 87 -13.16 -44.44 18.07
C SER A 87 -11.63 -44.44 17.97
N VAL A 88 -11.01 -43.24 17.95
CA VAL A 88 -9.54 -43.10 17.89
C VAL A 88 -8.87 -43.79 19.07
N PHE A 89 -9.37 -43.59 20.28
CA PHE A 89 -8.77 -44.19 21.47
C PHE A 89 -9.01 -45.70 21.56
N GLN A 90 -10.12 -46.23 21.03
CA GLN A 90 -10.34 -47.68 20.91
C GLN A 90 -9.31 -48.32 19.96
N ASP A 91 -8.98 -47.67 18.85
CA ASP A 91 -7.91 -48.12 17.95
C ASP A 91 -6.56 -48.14 18.70
N LEU A 92 -6.26 -47.09 19.47
CA LEU A 92 -5.02 -47.01 20.26
C LEU A 92 -4.94 -48.07 21.38
N ILE A 93 -6.08 -48.49 21.95
CA ILE A 93 -6.13 -49.63 22.88
C ILE A 93 -5.84 -50.94 22.16
N THR A 94 -6.45 -51.15 21.00
CA THR A 94 -6.25 -52.36 20.18
C THR A 94 -4.80 -52.51 19.73
N GLU A 95 -4.14 -51.38 19.45
CA GLU A 95 -2.73 -51.33 19.05
C GLU A 95 -1.74 -51.42 20.24
N GLY A 96 -2.23 -51.42 21.50
CA GLY A 96 -1.40 -51.49 22.70
C GLY A 96 -0.65 -50.19 23.05
N VAL A 97 -1.04 -49.06 22.46
CA VAL A 97 -0.50 -47.72 22.75
C VAL A 97 -1.14 -47.14 24.02
N LEU A 98 -2.42 -47.46 24.25
CA LEU A 98 -3.21 -47.03 25.41
C LEU A 98 -3.73 -48.25 26.15
N THR A 99 -3.80 -48.21 27.48
CA THR A 99 -4.43 -49.28 28.27
C THR A 99 -5.51 -48.70 29.20
N PRO A 100 -6.55 -49.47 29.58
CA PRO A 100 -7.60 -49.00 30.50
C PRO A 100 -7.07 -48.51 31.86
N ASN A 101 -5.92 -49.01 32.29
CA ASN A 101 -5.26 -48.62 33.55
C ASN A 101 -4.27 -47.45 33.40
N SER A 102 -4.13 -46.87 32.20
CA SER A 102 -3.19 -45.78 31.95
C SER A 102 -3.64 -44.50 32.62
N LYS A 103 -2.71 -43.78 33.26
CA LYS A 103 -2.95 -42.40 33.67
C LYS A 103 -2.77 -41.48 32.46
N ALA A 104 -3.86 -40.88 32.00
CA ALA A 104 -3.94 -40.16 30.73
C ALA A 104 -4.10 -38.64 30.90
N LEU A 105 -3.33 -37.87 30.13
CA LEU A 105 -3.43 -36.41 30.06
C LEU A 105 -3.86 -35.95 28.68
N CYS A 106 -4.91 -35.13 28.61
CA CYS A 106 -5.29 -34.42 27.39
C CYS A 106 -4.88 -32.94 27.47
N VAL A 107 -4.06 -32.47 26.53
CA VAL A 107 -3.51 -31.10 26.52
C VAL A 107 -4.30 -30.19 25.57
N GLU A 108 -4.55 -28.95 25.99
CA GLU A 108 -5.39 -27.97 25.27
C GLU A 108 -6.80 -28.48 24.96
N THR A 109 -7.46 -29.03 25.99
CA THR A 109 -8.87 -29.48 25.90
C THR A 109 -9.79 -28.53 26.69
N PRO A 110 -10.24 -27.40 26.11
CA PRO A 110 -11.07 -26.44 26.85
C PRO A 110 -12.45 -27.00 27.24
N ASN A 111 -12.98 -27.89 26.41
CA ASN A 111 -14.34 -28.44 26.55
C ASN A 111 -14.36 -29.87 27.12
N GLY A 112 -13.21 -30.49 27.35
CA GLY A 112 -13.09 -31.82 27.97
C GLY A 112 -13.59 -32.98 27.12
N GLN A 113 -13.80 -32.81 25.81
CA GLN A 113 -14.36 -33.84 24.91
C GLN A 113 -13.46 -35.08 24.86
N GLU A 114 -12.16 -34.87 24.72
CA GLU A 114 -11.13 -35.90 24.68
C GLU A 114 -11.07 -36.67 26.01
N VAL A 115 -11.18 -35.95 27.13
CA VAL A 115 -11.18 -36.55 28.48
C VAL A 115 -12.43 -37.39 28.69
N PHE A 116 -13.59 -36.88 28.28
CA PHE A 116 -14.85 -37.62 28.39
C PHE A 116 -14.82 -38.89 27.55
N ALA A 117 -14.31 -38.82 26.31
CA ALA A 117 -14.13 -39.97 25.44
C ALA A 117 -13.25 -41.06 26.07
N LEU A 118 -12.11 -40.69 26.67
CA LEU A 118 -11.26 -41.62 27.42
C LEU A 118 -12.01 -42.31 28.57
N LYS A 119 -12.82 -41.57 29.34
CA LYS A 119 -13.61 -42.14 30.43
C LYS A 119 -14.71 -43.07 29.94
N GLU A 120 -15.35 -42.73 28.82
CA GLU A 120 -16.44 -43.52 28.23
C GLU A 120 -15.97 -44.90 27.77
N ILE A 121 -14.74 -45.01 27.27
CA ILE A 121 -14.14 -46.29 26.84
C ILE A 121 -13.43 -47.06 27.96
N GLY A 122 -13.48 -46.56 29.20
CA GLY A 122 -12.96 -47.25 30.38
C GLY A 122 -11.58 -46.81 30.90
N VAL A 123 -10.98 -45.73 30.36
CA VAL A 123 -9.75 -45.13 30.91
C VAL A 123 -10.12 -44.12 32.00
N ALA A 124 -10.31 -44.63 33.21
CA ALA A 124 -10.88 -43.87 34.33
C ALA A 124 -9.98 -42.74 34.84
N ASP A 125 -8.65 -42.94 34.90
CA ASP A 125 -7.66 -41.96 35.37
C ASP A 125 -7.21 -41.03 34.24
N SER A 126 -8.17 -40.26 33.72
CA SER A 126 -7.97 -39.28 32.65
C SER A 126 -8.31 -37.86 33.10
N ILE A 127 -7.44 -36.92 32.74
CA ILE A 127 -7.56 -35.49 33.10
C ILE A 127 -7.16 -34.60 31.92
N GLY A 128 -7.85 -33.46 31.79
CA GLY A 128 -7.56 -32.46 30.77
C GLY A 128 -6.91 -31.21 31.35
N ILE A 129 -6.11 -30.51 30.56
CA ILE A 129 -5.64 -29.16 30.87
C ILE A 129 -6.05 -28.14 29.82
N SER A 130 -6.42 -26.95 30.27
CA SER A 130 -6.62 -25.77 29.43
C SER A 130 -6.42 -24.50 30.27
N LYS A 131 -6.20 -23.36 29.60
CA LYS A 131 -6.11 -22.05 30.27
C LYS A 131 -7.35 -21.71 31.09
N LYS A 132 -8.53 -22.16 30.65
CA LYS A 132 -9.79 -22.00 31.36
C LYS A 132 -10.20 -23.33 31.98
N LYS A 133 -10.38 -23.34 33.31
CA LYS A 133 -10.87 -24.51 34.04
C LYS A 133 -12.29 -24.88 33.59
N ASN A 134 -12.56 -26.18 33.41
CA ASN A 134 -13.88 -26.71 33.13
C ASN A 134 -14.11 -28.01 33.92
N PRO A 135 -14.44 -27.91 35.22
CA PRO A 135 -14.57 -29.06 36.10
C PRO A 135 -15.83 -29.90 35.74
N PRO A 136 -15.81 -31.23 35.93
CA PRO A 136 -14.74 -32.01 36.59
C PRO A 136 -13.62 -32.49 35.65
N LEU A 137 -13.74 -32.29 34.33
CA LEU A 137 -12.83 -32.92 33.36
C LEU A 137 -11.53 -32.17 33.10
N VAL A 138 -11.55 -30.84 33.23
CA VAL A 138 -10.44 -29.98 32.81
C VAL A 138 -9.97 -29.10 33.97
N VAL A 139 -8.68 -29.17 34.27
CA VAL A 139 -8.02 -28.29 35.24
C VAL A 139 -7.33 -27.12 34.55
N SER A 140 -7.12 -26.04 35.30
CA SER A 140 -6.43 -24.86 34.80
C SER A 140 -4.93 -25.14 34.68
N GLY A 141 -4.36 -24.95 33.49
CA GLY A 141 -2.92 -25.15 33.25
C GLY A 141 -2.48 -24.50 31.94
N LYS A 142 -1.19 -24.17 31.82
CA LYS A 142 -0.61 -23.70 30.56
C LYS A 142 0.10 -24.85 29.85
N VAL A 143 0.17 -24.78 28.53
CA VAL A 143 0.89 -25.76 27.70
C VAL A 143 2.38 -25.81 28.02
N SER A 144 2.97 -24.64 28.28
CA SER A 144 4.38 -24.44 28.61
C SER A 144 4.69 -24.58 30.11
N GLU A 145 3.68 -24.82 30.94
CA GLU A 145 3.83 -24.93 32.40
C GLU A 145 2.64 -25.76 32.94
N GLN A 146 2.80 -27.08 32.89
CA GLN A 146 1.76 -28.02 33.28
C GLN A 146 1.76 -28.22 34.81
N PRO A 147 0.60 -28.19 35.49
CA PRO A 147 0.50 -28.24 36.95
C PRO A 147 0.64 -29.67 37.51
N PHE A 148 1.60 -30.44 37.00
CA PHE A 148 1.85 -31.83 37.37
C PHE A 148 3.33 -32.08 37.57
N ASP A 149 3.65 -33.05 38.42
CA ASP A 149 5.02 -33.48 38.70
C ASP A 149 5.62 -34.25 37.52
N ASP A 150 6.94 -34.41 37.55
CA ASP A 150 7.69 -35.13 36.52
C ASP A 150 7.27 -36.61 36.44
N ASN A 151 7.26 -37.19 35.24
CA ASN A 151 6.91 -38.60 34.98
C ASN A 151 5.57 -39.02 35.63
N THR A 152 4.53 -38.20 35.46
CA THR A 152 3.20 -38.46 36.03
C THR A 152 2.34 -39.35 35.14
N PHE A 153 2.36 -39.15 33.82
CA PHE A 153 1.39 -39.75 32.89
C PHE A 153 1.99 -40.87 32.06
N ASP A 154 1.22 -41.95 31.86
CA ASP A 154 1.59 -43.08 30.99
C ASP A 154 1.23 -42.78 29.53
N PHE A 155 0.22 -41.94 29.32
CA PHE A 155 -0.27 -41.53 28.00
C PHE A 155 -0.58 -40.03 27.97
N VAL A 156 -0.10 -39.34 26.94
CA VAL A 156 -0.39 -37.91 26.72
C VAL A 156 -0.97 -37.73 25.32
N PHE A 157 -2.14 -37.08 25.24
CA PHE A 157 -2.85 -36.79 24.00
C PHE A 157 -2.95 -35.29 23.75
N TYR A 158 -2.66 -34.89 22.52
CA TYR A 158 -2.92 -33.54 22.03
C TYR A 158 -3.89 -33.60 20.84
N GLY A 159 -5.16 -33.22 21.07
CA GLY A 159 -6.24 -33.31 20.08
C GLY A 159 -6.69 -31.99 19.46
N GLY A 160 -6.37 -30.85 20.08
CA GLY A 160 -7.04 -29.57 19.81
C GLY A 160 -6.75 -28.91 18.45
N GLY A 161 -5.87 -29.48 17.61
CA GLY A 161 -5.54 -28.99 16.24
C GLY A 161 -5.11 -27.53 16.17
N GLY A 162 -4.76 -26.96 17.32
CA GLY A 162 -4.21 -25.63 17.49
C GLY A 162 -2.70 -25.65 17.67
N LEU A 163 -2.03 -26.78 17.41
CA LEU A 163 -0.59 -26.93 17.58
C LEU A 163 0.15 -25.86 16.76
N ASP A 164 -0.38 -25.58 15.58
CA ASP A 164 0.09 -24.64 14.57
C ASP A 164 0.04 -23.18 15.07
N ARG A 165 -0.85 -22.91 16.02
CA ARG A 165 -1.05 -21.60 16.67
C ARG A 165 -0.21 -21.44 17.95
N LEU A 166 0.50 -22.47 18.39
CA LEU A 166 1.37 -22.36 19.55
C LEU A 166 2.52 -21.40 19.22
N TYR A 167 2.71 -20.42 20.10
CA TYR A 167 3.79 -19.44 19.98
C TYR A 167 5.15 -20.06 20.37
N MET A 168 5.15 -21.14 21.16
CA MET A 168 6.34 -21.79 21.72
C MET A 168 6.25 -23.32 21.62
N PRO A 169 6.53 -23.90 20.44
CA PRO A 169 6.47 -25.36 20.24
C PRO A 169 7.57 -26.12 21.00
N TYR A 170 8.70 -25.49 21.26
CA TYR A 170 9.80 -26.07 22.04
C TYR A 170 9.42 -26.26 23.52
N ASP A 171 8.87 -25.22 24.16
CA ASP A 171 8.43 -25.31 25.56
C ASP A 171 7.31 -26.34 25.75
N PHE A 172 6.41 -26.44 24.75
CA PHE A 172 5.42 -27.52 24.70
C PHE A 172 6.09 -28.89 24.68
N ALA A 173 7.03 -29.14 23.78
CA ALA A 173 7.72 -30.42 23.70
C ALA A 173 8.46 -30.73 25.01
N ALA A 174 9.17 -29.76 25.59
CA ALA A 174 9.88 -29.90 26.85
C ALA A 174 8.96 -30.30 28.02
N GLU A 175 7.80 -29.65 28.15
CA GLU A 175 6.83 -29.98 29.21
C GLU A 175 6.21 -31.36 29.03
N ILE A 176 5.91 -31.75 27.79
CA ILE A 176 5.40 -33.11 27.51
C ILE A 176 6.46 -34.16 27.83
N GLN A 177 7.72 -33.91 27.47
CA GLN A 177 8.84 -34.77 27.82
C GLN A 177 9.04 -34.86 29.34
N ARG A 178 8.76 -33.80 30.09
CA ARG A 178 8.83 -33.77 31.56
C ARG A 178 7.70 -34.58 32.21
N THR A 179 6.45 -34.40 31.77
CA THR A 179 5.29 -35.03 32.42
C THR A 179 5.01 -36.48 31.99
N LEU A 180 5.47 -36.88 30.80
CA LEU A 180 5.35 -38.25 30.29
C LEU A 180 6.36 -39.19 30.97
N LYS A 181 5.92 -40.37 31.43
CA LYS A 181 6.79 -41.41 31.99
C LYS A 181 7.70 -42.05 30.94
N PRO A 182 8.85 -42.63 31.33
CA PRO A 182 9.61 -43.51 30.44
C PRO A 182 8.73 -44.65 29.90
N GLU A 183 8.91 -45.01 28.64
CA GLU A 183 8.04 -45.92 27.87
C GLU A 183 6.60 -45.44 27.64
N GLY A 184 6.23 -44.26 28.15
CA GLY A 184 4.94 -43.65 27.90
C GLY A 184 4.77 -43.22 26.44
N PHE A 185 3.51 -43.11 26.02
CA PHE A 185 3.16 -42.75 24.65
C PHE A 185 2.62 -41.31 24.56
N LEU A 186 3.10 -40.60 23.55
CA LEU A 186 2.59 -39.31 23.12
C LEU A 186 1.86 -39.49 21.79
N VAL A 187 0.59 -39.08 21.74
CA VAL A 187 -0.19 -39.05 20.52
C VAL A 187 -0.59 -37.61 20.22
N VAL A 188 -0.23 -37.14 19.03
CA VAL A 188 -0.50 -35.78 18.58
C VAL A 188 -1.33 -35.82 17.30
N HIS A 189 -2.45 -35.11 17.34
CA HIS A 189 -3.29 -34.82 16.18
C HIS A 189 -3.04 -33.38 15.76
N THR A 190 -2.54 -33.18 14.54
CA THR A 190 -2.26 -31.86 13.97
C THR A 190 -2.83 -31.73 12.57
N ALA A 191 -3.31 -30.53 12.23
CA ALA A 191 -3.70 -30.17 10.87
C ALA A 191 -2.49 -29.67 10.04
N SER A 192 -1.35 -29.41 10.70
CA SER A 192 -0.05 -29.11 10.09
C SER A 192 0.86 -30.34 10.07
N ALA A 193 2.16 -30.18 9.79
CA ALA A 193 3.08 -31.32 9.59
C ALA A 193 2.72 -32.22 8.38
N LYS A 194 2.05 -31.65 7.37
CA LYS A 194 1.68 -32.39 6.14
C LYS A 194 2.88 -32.58 5.22
N ASP A 195 3.69 -31.53 5.06
CA ASP A 195 4.91 -31.61 4.28
C ASP A 195 6.06 -32.25 5.09
N MET A 196 7.07 -32.76 4.38
CA MET A 196 8.18 -33.45 5.02
C MET A 196 9.04 -32.52 5.89
N TYR A 197 9.10 -31.22 5.59
CA TYR A 197 9.92 -30.29 6.36
C TYR A 197 9.28 -29.98 7.72
N SER A 198 7.98 -29.65 7.73
CA SER A 198 7.23 -29.44 8.97
C SER A 198 7.16 -30.72 9.80
N PHE A 199 6.97 -31.89 9.17
CA PHE A 199 7.00 -33.19 9.85
C PHE A 199 8.35 -33.47 10.53
N ASN A 200 9.47 -33.35 9.82
CA ASN A 200 10.80 -33.58 10.41
C ASN A 200 11.15 -32.51 11.47
N SER A 201 10.73 -31.27 11.27
CA SER A 201 10.89 -30.20 12.27
C SER A 201 10.12 -30.53 13.54
N PHE A 202 8.89 -31.06 13.43
CA PHE A 202 8.08 -31.47 14.57
C PHE A 202 8.72 -32.63 15.35
N ILE A 203 9.18 -33.68 14.66
CA ILE A 203 9.89 -34.80 15.32
C ILE A 203 11.17 -34.32 16.02
N GLY A 204 11.89 -33.38 15.41
CA GLY A 204 13.10 -32.76 15.99
C GLY A 204 12.88 -31.96 17.27
N LEU A 205 11.64 -31.67 17.66
CA LEU A 205 11.33 -31.09 18.96
C LEU A 205 11.45 -32.12 20.09
N PHE A 206 11.18 -33.40 19.81
CA PHE A 206 11.09 -34.47 20.81
C PHE A 206 12.32 -35.38 20.82
N ASN A 207 13.48 -34.83 21.20
CA ASN A 207 14.76 -35.58 21.19
C ASN A 207 14.76 -36.89 22.01
N CYS A 208 13.89 -37.03 23.02
CA CYS A 208 13.81 -38.23 23.87
C CYS A 208 12.72 -39.23 23.45
N CYS A 209 12.01 -38.95 22.36
CA CYS A 209 10.91 -39.77 21.89
C CYS A 209 11.24 -40.36 20.53
N ARG A 210 11.00 -41.65 20.38
CA ARG A 210 11.09 -42.35 19.09
C ARG A 210 9.75 -42.31 18.38
N LEU A 211 9.74 -41.96 17.10
CA LEU A 211 8.57 -42.08 16.24
C LEU A 211 8.17 -43.56 16.11
N VAL A 212 6.93 -43.89 16.48
CA VAL A 212 6.36 -45.23 16.33
C VAL A 212 5.63 -45.33 15.00
N ARG A 213 4.74 -44.38 14.70
CA ARG A 213 3.99 -44.32 13.43
C ARG A 213 3.43 -42.93 13.15
N SER A 214 3.15 -42.66 11.88
CA SER A 214 2.36 -41.49 11.45
C SER A 214 1.33 -41.92 10.40
N ARG A 215 0.07 -41.46 10.50
CA ARG A 215 -0.99 -41.72 9.50
C ARG A 215 -1.93 -40.52 9.38
N ASP A 216 -2.60 -40.40 8.23
CA ASP A 216 -3.64 -39.39 8.04
C ASP A 216 -5.03 -39.98 8.37
N ILE A 217 -5.86 -39.20 9.07
CA ILE A 217 -7.20 -39.55 9.54
C ILE A 217 -8.17 -38.45 9.09
N GLU A 218 -9.39 -38.83 8.69
CA GLU A 218 -10.47 -37.87 8.43
C GLU A 218 -11.02 -37.33 9.75
N GLY A 219 -11.05 -36.01 9.92
CA GLY A 219 -11.56 -35.43 11.16
C GLY A 219 -13.04 -35.06 11.11
N PHE A 220 -13.59 -34.74 12.28
CA PHE A 220 -15.04 -34.69 12.53
C PHE A 220 -15.74 -33.39 12.09
N ASN A 221 -15.00 -32.36 11.66
CA ASN A 221 -15.57 -31.08 11.24
C ASN A 221 -14.81 -30.43 10.06
N SER A 222 -15.42 -29.42 9.41
CA SER A 222 -14.87 -28.77 8.21
C SER A 222 -13.57 -27.97 8.45
N SER A 223 -13.33 -27.49 9.67
CA SER A 223 -12.07 -26.84 10.07
C SER A 223 -10.97 -27.85 10.44
N PHE A 224 -11.31 -29.14 10.44
CA PHE A 224 -10.52 -30.25 10.94
C PHE A 224 -10.68 -31.48 10.03
N SER A 225 -10.77 -31.27 8.71
CA SER A 225 -11.18 -32.34 7.78
C SER A 225 -10.12 -33.42 7.55
N SER A 226 -8.84 -33.08 7.63
CA SER A 226 -7.71 -34.01 7.44
C SER A 226 -6.66 -33.75 8.51
N ILE A 227 -6.48 -34.73 9.38
CA ILE A 227 -5.61 -34.72 10.56
C ILE A 227 -4.46 -35.69 10.34
N ARG A 228 -3.23 -35.29 10.65
CA ARG A 228 -2.11 -36.22 10.78
C ARG A 228 -1.98 -36.66 12.23
N GLU A 229 -2.11 -37.96 12.46
CA GLU A 229 -1.83 -38.60 13.74
C GLU A 229 -0.36 -39.01 13.79
N ILE A 230 0.35 -38.55 14.82
CA ILE A 230 1.75 -38.87 15.07
C ILE A 230 1.84 -39.53 16.44
N VAL A 231 2.35 -40.76 16.48
CA VAL A 231 2.52 -41.55 17.70
C VAL A 231 4.01 -41.67 17.99
N MET A 232 4.41 -41.24 19.18
CA MET A 232 5.78 -41.28 19.66
C MET A 232 5.87 -41.98 21.01
N LYS A 233 6.98 -42.64 21.28
CA LYS A 233 7.23 -43.34 22.55
C LYS A 233 8.48 -42.76 23.21
N LYS A 234 8.39 -42.38 24.49
CA LYS A 234 9.54 -41.90 25.26
C LYS A 234 10.46 -43.07 25.60
N GLU A 235 11.74 -42.98 25.26
CA GLU A 235 12.69 -44.06 25.53
C GLU A 235 13.22 -44.01 26.98
N ILE A 236 13.49 -45.17 27.57
CA ILE A 236 14.16 -45.29 28.87
C ILE A 236 15.63 -44.88 28.72
N GLY A 237 15.95 -43.68 29.21
CA GLY A 237 17.31 -43.28 29.53
C GLY A 237 18.25 -43.15 28.32
N ILE A 238 18.27 -41.95 27.74
CA ILE A 238 19.55 -41.40 27.29
C ILE A 238 19.86 -40.21 28.18
N GLN A 239 20.66 -40.49 29.21
CA GLN A 239 21.61 -39.55 29.80
C GLN A 239 22.29 -38.83 28.63
N MET A 240 22.20 -37.49 28.60
CA MET A 240 22.99 -36.57 27.76
C MET A 240 24.09 -37.28 26.93
N PHE A 241 23.83 -37.61 25.66
CA PHE A 241 24.93 -37.63 24.70
C PHE A 241 25.15 -36.14 24.37
N GLY A 242 26.15 -35.42 24.90
CA GLY A 242 27.37 -35.92 25.48
C GLY A 242 28.10 -36.79 24.47
N GLU A 243 28.49 -36.19 23.34
CA GLU A 243 29.58 -36.67 22.48
C GLU A 243 29.68 -38.20 22.34
N LYS A 244 29.01 -38.78 21.35
CA LYS A 244 29.59 -39.96 20.70
C LYS A 244 29.69 -39.74 19.20
N GLY A 245 30.94 -39.58 18.77
CA GLY A 245 31.43 -40.22 17.58
C GLY A 245 31.20 -39.48 16.27
N PHE A 246 31.66 -38.24 16.17
CA PHE A 246 32.16 -37.71 14.90
C PHE A 246 33.34 -36.75 15.14
N GLU A 247 34.35 -37.24 15.87
CA GLU A 247 35.71 -36.92 15.48
C GLU A 247 35.91 -37.51 14.07
N ASN A 248 36.26 -36.63 13.11
CA ASN A 248 36.57 -36.91 11.69
C ASN A 248 35.47 -36.84 10.61
N LEU A 249 34.40 -36.03 10.77
CA LEU A 249 33.61 -35.59 9.59
C LEU A 249 33.20 -34.10 9.63
N LYS A 250 34.04 -33.25 10.23
CA LYS A 250 33.82 -31.79 10.39
C LYS A 250 34.07 -30.96 9.11
N SER A 251 33.50 -31.36 7.97
CA SER A 251 33.53 -30.48 6.79
C SER A 251 32.38 -30.67 5.80
N LYS A 252 31.39 -31.53 6.08
CA LYS A 252 30.25 -31.74 5.17
C LYS A 252 28.93 -31.77 5.95
N CYS A 253 27.99 -30.91 5.56
CA CYS A 253 26.62 -30.97 6.08
C CYS A 253 26.02 -32.35 5.79
N SER A 254 25.39 -32.97 6.78
CA SER A 254 24.51 -34.11 6.54
C SER A 254 23.19 -33.57 6.00
N ILE A 255 22.93 -33.75 4.70
CA ILE A 255 21.77 -33.14 4.03
C ILE A 255 20.64 -34.17 3.96
N PRO A 256 19.51 -33.95 4.63
CA PRO A 256 18.36 -34.82 4.50
C PRO A 256 17.81 -34.82 3.07
N GLY A 257 17.36 -35.98 2.58
CA GLY A 257 16.84 -36.13 1.21
C GLY A 257 15.70 -35.17 0.86
N TYR A 258 14.84 -34.83 1.84
CA TYR A 258 13.74 -33.88 1.63
C TYR A 258 14.23 -32.43 1.39
N LYS A 259 15.37 -32.02 1.97
CA LYS A 259 15.96 -30.69 1.69
C LYS A 259 16.46 -30.63 0.24
N LEU A 260 17.07 -31.71 -0.26
CA LEU A 260 17.49 -31.80 -1.67
C LEU A 260 16.31 -31.73 -2.64
N GLU A 261 15.19 -32.37 -2.30
CA GLU A 261 13.97 -32.30 -3.10
C GLU A 261 13.39 -30.87 -3.15
N MET A 262 13.43 -30.14 -2.03
CA MET A 262 13.02 -28.73 -1.98
C MET A 262 13.90 -27.84 -2.86
N VAL A 263 15.22 -28.03 -2.81
CA VAL A 263 16.16 -27.29 -3.67
C VAL A 263 15.93 -27.60 -5.15
N ARG A 264 15.58 -28.85 -5.51
CA ARG A 264 15.21 -29.20 -6.89
C ARG A 264 13.92 -28.52 -7.36
N ASN A 265 12.98 -28.28 -6.45
CA ASN A 265 11.70 -27.63 -6.74
C ASN A 265 11.77 -26.09 -6.77
N ALA A 266 12.91 -25.51 -6.39
CA ALA A 266 13.20 -24.08 -6.42
C ALA A 266 13.25 -23.52 -7.85
N GLU A 267 13.32 -22.19 -7.99
CA GLU A 267 13.53 -21.58 -9.30
C GLU A 267 14.90 -21.97 -9.89
N PRO A 268 15.02 -22.15 -11.21
CA PRO A 268 16.30 -22.50 -11.84
C PRO A 268 17.31 -21.35 -11.70
N LEU A 269 18.59 -21.70 -11.53
CA LEU A 269 19.69 -20.72 -11.57
C LEU A 269 19.80 -20.15 -12.99
N ILE A 270 20.06 -18.85 -13.08
CA ILE A 270 20.42 -18.20 -14.34
C ILE A 270 21.84 -18.66 -14.70
N THR A 271 21.97 -19.41 -15.80
CA THR A 271 23.25 -19.98 -16.25
C THR A 271 24.07 -19.02 -17.10
N GLU A 272 23.43 -18.04 -17.75
CA GLU A 272 24.08 -17.08 -18.65
C GLU A 272 24.12 -15.68 -18.03
N GLU A 273 25.24 -14.97 -18.22
CA GLU A 273 25.39 -13.61 -17.71
C GLU A 273 24.32 -12.68 -18.30
N PRO A 274 23.46 -12.05 -17.48
CA PRO A 274 22.41 -11.20 -17.98
C PRO A 274 22.98 -9.88 -18.51
N LEU A 275 22.82 -9.62 -19.82
CA LEU A 275 23.21 -8.34 -20.46
C LEU A 275 22.58 -7.09 -19.80
N LYS A 276 21.39 -7.26 -19.20
CA LYS A 276 20.69 -6.24 -18.40
C LYS A 276 20.14 -6.89 -17.13
N PRO A 277 20.93 -6.97 -16.05
CA PRO A 277 20.59 -7.73 -14.84
C PRO A 277 19.22 -7.38 -14.25
N TRP A 278 18.84 -6.10 -14.29
CA TRP A 278 17.57 -5.62 -13.74
C TRP A 278 16.33 -6.12 -14.50
N ILE A 279 16.41 -6.32 -15.82
CA ILE A 279 15.28 -6.82 -16.63
C ILE A 279 15.09 -8.31 -16.39
N THR A 280 16.20 -9.05 -16.38
CA THR A 280 16.19 -10.49 -16.10
C THR A 280 15.68 -10.77 -14.70
N LEU A 281 16.08 -9.96 -13.71
CA LEU A 281 15.56 -10.06 -12.34
C LEU A 281 14.07 -9.71 -12.26
N LYS A 282 13.58 -8.64 -12.89
CA LYS A 282 12.15 -8.30 -12.88
C LYS A 282 11.28 -9.44 -13.41
N ARG A 283 11.78 -10.18 -14.41
CA ARG A 283 11.10 -11.38 -14.93
C ARG A 283 11.17 -12.55 -13.95
N ASN A 284 12.31 -12.73 -13.27
CA ASN A 284 12.53 -13.86 -12.37
C ASN A 284 11.95 -13.68 -10.96
N ILE A 285 11.72 -12.45 -10.47
CA ILE A 285 11.10 -12.20 -9.15
C ILE A 285 9.75 -12.89 -9.02
N HIS A 286 8.96 -12.95 -10.09
CA HIS A 286 7.68 -13.65 -10.08
C HIS A 286 7.79 -15.18 -9.96
N ASN A 287 8.99 -15.73 -10.20
CA ASN A 287 9.27 -17.16 -10.16
C ASN A 287 9.97 -17.58 -8.85
N ILE A 288 10.41 -16.64 -8.00
CA ILE A 288 11.06 -16.95 -6.73
C ILE A 288 10.08 -17.70 -5.83
N LYS A 289 10.50 -18.88 -5.37
CA LYS A 289 9.71 -19.70 -4.44
C LYS A 289 10.37 -19.65 -3.07
N TYR A 290 9.90 -18.75 -2.21
CA TYR A 290 10.34 -18.66 -0.82
C TYR A 290 10.13 -19.98 -0.08
N LEU A 291 11.06 -20.38 0.79
CA LEU A 291 10.94 -21.64 1.54
C LEU A 291 9.65 -21.64 2.38
N ALA A 292 9.37 -20.52 3.05
CA ALA A 292 8.15 -20.32 3.82
C ALA A 292 6.86 -20.21 2.97
N SER A 293 6.93 -20.29 1.64
CA SER A 293 5.74 -20.45 0.77
C SER A 293 5.51 -21.89 0.31
N ILE A 294 6.54 -22.73 0.34
CA ILE A 294 6.49 -24.12 -0.14
C ILE A 294 6.51 -25.14 1.00
N ALA A 295 6.91 -24.73 2.21
CA ALA A 295 6.96 -25.56 3.40
C ALA A 295 6.33 -24.84 4.60
N ASP A 296 5.69 -25.59 5.50
CA ASP A 296 5.23 -25.07 6.78
C ASP A 296 6.40 -24.95 7.77
N ILE A 297 6.62 -23.75 8.30
CA ILE A 297 7.74 -23.45 9.19
C ILE A 297 7.35 -23.47 10.67
N SER A 298 6.13 -23.91 11.01
CA SER A 298 5.53 -23.72 12.34
C SER A 298 6.27 -24.38 13.50
N PHE A 299 7.02 -25.46 13.25
CA PHE A 299 7.68 -26.28 14.28
C PHE A 299 9.14 -25.92 14.53
N LYS A 300 9.51 -24.67 14.29
CA LYS A 300 10.86 -24.14 14.55
C LYS A 300 10.90 -23.43 15.90
N GLN A 301 12.04 -23.51 16.58
CA GLN A 301 12.24 -22.95 17.91
C GLN A 301 12.28 -21.42 17.85
N LYS A 302 13.12 -20.88 16.97
CA LYS A 302 13.28 -19.45 16.74
C LYS A 302 13.26 -19.15 15.25
N TYR A 303 12.85 -17.94 14.90
CA TYR A 303 12.88 -17.44 13.52
C TYR A 303 13.85 -16.27 13.48
N VAL A 304 14.90 -16.38 12.65
CA VAL A 304 16.02 -15.43 12.62
C VAL A 304 16.19 -14.92 11.20
N TYR A 305 16.32 -13.60 11.08
CA TYR A 305 16.69 -12.96 9.84
C TYR A 305 18.02 -12.22 10.02
N VAL A 306 18.99 -12.50 9.16
CA VAL A 306 20.32 -11.88 9.18
C VAL A 306 20.53 -11.12 7.88
N ASP A 307 20.73 -9.81 7.96
CA ASP A 307 21.06 -8.95 6.82
C ASP A 307 22.53 -8.56 6.88
N VAL A 308 23.34 -9.15 6.02
CA VAL A 308 24.79 -8.94 5.92
C VAL A 308 25.03 -7.85 4.88
N GLY A 309 25.46 -6.66 5.34
CA GLY A 309 25.55 -5.46 4.50
C GLY A 309 24.21 -4.72 4.44
N ALA A 310 23.59 -4.48 5.60
CA ALA A 310 22.20 -4.03 5.71
C ALA A 310 21.94 -2.58 5.23
N ARG A 311 22.98 -1.73 5.17
CA ARG A 311 22.94 -0.31 4.78
C ARG A 311 21.87 0.47 5.54
N SER A 312 20.96 1.15 4.83
CA SER A 312 19.83 1.83 5.47
C SER A 312 18.70 0.85 5.78
N TYR A 313 18.00 1.05 6.89
CA TYR A 313 16.87 0.19 7.29
C TYR A 313 15.78 0.15 6.21
N GLY A 314 15.58 1.24 5.47
CA GLY A 314 14.68 1.33 4.33
C GLY A 314 15.01 0.40 3.15
N SER A 315 16.29 0.06 2.94
CA SER A 315 16.76 -0.59 1.71
C SER A 315 16.41 -2.08 1.63
N SER A 316 16.68 -2.84 2.69
CA SER A 316 16.53 -4.29 2.69
C SER A 316 15.55 -4.79 3.75
N ILE A 317 15.77 -4.44 5.02
CA ILE A 317 14.93 -4.92 6.13
C ILE A 317 13.50 -4.43 6.02
N TYR A 318 13.29 -3.11 5.86
CA TYR A 318 11.94 -2.56 5.70
C TYR A 318 11.41 -2.73 4.27
N GLY A 319 12.21 -2.35 3.27
CA GLY A 319 11.81 -2.32 1.87
C GLY A 319 11.41 -3.70 1.33
N TRP A 320 12.12 -4.76 1.72
CA TRP A 320 11.87 -6.10 1.22
C TRP A 320 11.43 -7.08 2.31
N PHE A 321 12.26 -7.39 3.32
CA PHE A 321 11.97 -8.49 4.25
C PHE A 321 10.69 -8.27 5.05
N LYS A 322 10.46 -7.05 5.56
CA LYS A 322 9.24 -6.74 6.31
C LYS A 322 7.98 -6.75 5.45
N LYS A 323 8.06 -6.23 4.21
CA LYS A 323 6.92 -6.04 3.30
C LYS A 323 6.56 -7.28 2.47
N HIS A 324 7.55 -8.05 2.02
CA HIS A 324 7.39 -9.04 0.95
C HIS A 324 7.68 -10.48 1.39
N TYR A 325 8.58 -10.70 2.35
CA TYR A 325 8.93 -12.07 2.76
C TYR A 325 7.78 -12.73 3.54
N PRO A 326 7.34 -13.95 3.15
CA PRO A 326 6.21 -14.65 3.78
C PRO A 326 6.61 -15.24 5.14
N LYS A 327 5.97 -14.76 6.21
CA LYS A 327 6.36 -15.09 7.59
C LYS A 327 5.44 -16.07 8.32
N GLN A 328 4.34 -16.50 7.69
CA GLN A 328 3.32 -17.38 8.31
C GLN A 328 2.89 -16.92 9.73
N ASN A 329 2.74 -15.60 9.93
CA ASN A 329 2.43 -14.97 11.23
C ASN A 329 3.45 -15.22 12.36
N LYS A 330 4.70 -15.59 12.04
CA LYS A 330 5.79 -15.75 13.00
C LYS A 330 6.57 -14.44 13.19
N THR A 331 7.07 -14.24 14.40
CA THR A 331 7.94 -13.10 14.75
C THR A 331 9.39 -13.47 14.51
N PHE A 332 10.13 -12.63 13.78
CA PHE A 332 11.54 -12.86 13.47
C PHE A 332 12.44 -11.95 14.31
N ASP A 333 13.51 -12.52 14.84
CA ASP A 333 14.62 -11.78 15.41
C ASP A 333 15.54 -11.31 14.28
N ILE A 334 15.62 -10.00 14.11
CA ILE A 334 16.29 -9.36 12.97
C ILE A 334 17.67 -8.86 13.42
N TYR A 335 18.72 -9.35 12.78
CA TYR A 335 20.10 -8.88 12.95
C TYR A 335 20.53 -8.11 11.71
N ALA A 336 20.92 -6.85 11.90
CA ALA A 336 21.48 -6.00 10.85
C ALA A 336 22.99 -5.92 11.06
N ILE A 337 23.78 -6.44 10.13
CA ILE A 337 25.24 -6.33 10.15
C ILE A 337 25.64 -5.20 9.21
N GLU A 338 26.13 -4.10 9.78
CA GLU A 338 26.52 -2.91 9.03
C GLU A 338 27.78 -2.27 9.62
N ALA A 339 28.78 -2.14 8.76
CA ALA A 339 30.11 -1.65 9.10
C ALA A 339 30.19 -0.11 9.05
N ASP A 340 29.47 0.53 8.13
CA ASP A 340 29.48 1.98 7.94
C ASP A 340 28.68 2.68 9.04
N LYS A 341 29.40 3.48 9.83
CA LYS A 341 28.86 4.25 10.95
C LYS A 341 27.75 5.21 10.56
N THR A 342 27.69 5.64 9.29
CA THR A 342 26.67 6.54 8.76
C THR A 342 25.26 5.99 8.96
N PHE A 343 25.08 4.66 8.91
CA PHE A 343 23.77 4.02 9.04
C PHE A 343 23.42 3.62 10.48
N HIS A 344 24.38 3.65 11.42
CA HIS A 344 24.18 3.12 12.77
C HIS A 344 23.09 3.87 13.55
N GLU A 345 22.98 5.19 13.37
CA GLU A 345 21.95 6.01 14.03
C GLU A 345 20.53 5.63 13.60
N GLU A 346 20.34 5.19 12.36
CA GLU A 346 19.03 4.77 11.84
C GLU A 346 18.49 3.58 12.64
N TYR A 347 19.35 2.60 12.93
CA TYR A 347 18.98 1.37 13.64
C TYR A 347 18.78 1.57 15.14
N LYS A 348 19.48 2.52 15.79
CA LYS A 348 19.33 2.81 17.23
C LYS A 348 17.89 3.15 17.63
N THR A 349 17.13 3.73 16.71
CA THR A 349 15.74 4.17 16.96
C THR A 349 14.70 3.07 16.71
N LYS A 350 15.08 1.94 16.10
CA LYS A 350 14.12 0.91 15.66
C LYS A 350 14.02 -0.22 16.69
N LYS A 351 12.81 -0.46 17.20
CA LYS A 351 12.54 -1.57 18.12
C LYS A 351 12.49 -2.91 17.37
N GLY A 352 13.04 -3.96 17.99
CA GLY A 352 13.00 -5.34 17.47
C GLY A 352 14.05 -5.65 16.40
N ILE A 353 15.14 -4.87 16.35
CA ILE A 353 16.28 -5.09 15.43
C ILE A 353 17.56 -4.95 16.24
N THR A 354 18.48 -5.89 16.07
CA THR A 354 19.79 -5.88 16.71
C THR A 354 20.84 -5.47 15.68
N LEU A 355 21.43 -4.29 15.85
CA LEU A 355 22.55 -3.83 15.01
C LEU A 355 23.86 -4.48 15.51
N LEU A 356 24.60 -5.08 14.58
CA LEU A 356 25.98 -5.51 14.76
C LEU A 356 26.88 -4.52 14.00
N PRO A 357 27.52 -3.57 14.70
CA PRO A 357 28.28 -2.47 14.10
C PRO A 357 29.68 -2.92 13.65
N TYR A 358 29.76 -4.03 12.93
CA TYR A 358 30.99 -4.69 12.52
C TYR A 358 30.89 -5.18 11.07
N ALA A 359 32.01 -5.35 10.39
CA ALA A 359 32.04 -6.01 9.10
C ALA A 359 31.99 -7.54 9.29
N ALA A 360 31.05 -8.22 8.62
CA ALA A 360 31.09 -9.69 8.54
C ALA A 360 32.39 -10.10 7.82
N TRP A 361 33.21 -10.90 8.49
CA TRP A 361 34.52 -11.30 7.98
C TRP A 361 34.88 -12.75 8.33
N VAL A 362 36.01 -13.22 7.82
CA VAL A 362 36.51 -14.59 7.99
C VAL A 362 37.08 -14.82 9.40
N ARG A 363 37.57 -13.75 10.04
CA ARG A 363 38.19 -13.78 11.38
C ARG A 363 38.05 -12.44 12.09
N ASN A 364 38.28 -12.43 13.41
CA ASN A 364 38.30 -11.21 14.20
C ASN A 364 39.59 -10.41 13.93
N GLU A 365 39.51 -9.38 13.08
CA GLU A 365 40.64 -8.49 12.78
C GLU A 365 40.17 -7.08 12.41
N THR A 366 41.08 -6.10 12.47
CA THR A 366 40.80 -4.74 12.02
C THR A 366 41.04 -4.64 10.52
N LEU A 367 40.03 -4.16 9.80
CA LEU A 367 39.99 -4.02 8.35
C LEU A 367 40.00 -2.56 7.95
N PHE A 368 40.46 -2.31 6.72
CA PHE A 368 40.48 -0.98 6.13
C PHE A 368 39.36 -0.87 5.09
N PHE A 369 38.50 0.14 5.23
CA PHE A 369 37.37 0.38 4.35
C PHE A 369 37.67 1.52 3.37
N GLU A 370 37.89 1.15 2.11
CA GLU A 370 38.19 2.09 1.04
C GLU A 370 36.89 2.74 0.55
N VAL A 371 36.64 3.98 0.98
CA VAL A 371 35.52 4.79 0.49
C VAL A 371 35.98 5.46 -0.80
N ASN A 372 35.47 5.01 -1.96
CA ASN A 372 35.67 5.70 -3.24
C ASN A 372 35.09 7.13 -3.16
N ARG A 373 35.91 8.11 -2.77
CA ARG A 373 35.60 9.54 -2.87
C ARG A 373 36.08 10.01 -4.24
N ASP A 374 35.15 10.36 -5.13
CA ASP A 374 35.49 11.15 -6.32
C ASP A 374 36.14 12.48 -5.86
N PRO A 375 37.39 12.78 -6.23
CA PRO A 375 38.09 13.98 -5.77
C PRO A 375 37.55 15.19 -6.54
N GLY A 376 36.46 15.78 -6.06
CA GLY A 376 35.94 17.03 -6.63
C GLY A 376 34.50 17.43 -6.31
N LYS A 377 33.69 16.56 -5.68
CA LYS A 377 32.31 16.94 -5.28
C LYS A 377 32.14 16.93 -3.76
N LYS A 378 31.84 18.10 -3.18
CA LYS A 378 31.07 18.13 -1.93
C LYS A 378 29.65 17.70 -2.28
N VAL A 379 29.17 16.59 -1.69
CA VAL A 379 27.90 15.95 -2.06
C VAL A 379 26.97 15.89 -0.86
N GLU A 380 25.80 16.51 -1.01
CA GLU A 380 24.54 16.19 -0.34
C GLU A 380 24.08 14.78 -0.76
N ASP A 381 23.59 13.99 0.21
CA ASP A 381 23.05 12.62 0.18
C ASP A 381 22.43 12.08 -1.13
N LYS A 382 23.26 11.91 -2.17
CA LYS A 382 22.95 11.03 -3.32
C LYS A 382 24.05 10.01 -3.50
N GLY A 383 23.80 8.83 -2.90
CA GLY A 383 24.36 7.54 -3.29
C GLY A 383 25.87 7.41 -3.14
N ARG A 384 26.37 7.24 -1.91
CA ARG A 384 27.69 6.63 -1.69
C ARG A 384 27.66 5.15 -2.12
N GLY A 385 28.65 4.71 -2.89
CA GLY A 385 28.88 3.28 -3.12
C GLY A 385 29.32 2.59 -1.84
N MET A 386 29.02 1.30 -1.68
CA MET A 386 29.62 0.50 -0.60
C MET A 386 31.14 0.52 -0.81
N GLY A 387 31.87 0.92 0.23
CA GLY A 387 33.33 0.88 0.22
C GLY A 387 33.84 -0.56 0.15
N ARG A 388 35.05 -0.74 -0.36
CA ARG A 388 35.68 -2.06 -0.49
C ARG A 388 36.47 -2.36 0.80
N ILE A 389 36.29 -3.56 1.33
CA ILE A 389 37.08 -4.05 2.46
C ILE A 389 38.37 -4.64 1.91
N GLN A 390 39.53 -4.18 2.39
CA GLN A 390 40.82 -4.77 2.05
C GLN A 390 41.59 -5.26 3.30
N PRO A 391 42.19 -6.46 3.24
CA PRO A 391 43.12 -6.94 4.27
C PRO A 391 44.48 -6.24 4.17
N ILE A 392 45.25 -6.25 5.26
CA ILE A 392 46.59 -5.67 5.32
C ILE A 392 47.53 -6.42 4.37
N GLN A 393 47.98 -5.77 3.28
CA GLN A 393 49.18 -6.17 2.55
C GLN A 393 50.39 -5.40 3.07
N SER A 394 51.42 -6.15 3.49
CA SER A 394 52.70 -5.64 3.98
C SER A 394 53.57 -5.15 2.83
N SER A 395 53.22 -4.03 2.20
CA SER A 395 54.12 -3.26 1.35
C SER A 395 53.56 -1.86 1.12
N ALA A 396 54.36 -0.86 1.51
CA ALA A 396 54.01 0.55 1.60
C ALA A 396 53.73 1.23 0.25
N SER A 397 52.74 2.14 0.20
CA SER A 397 52.91 3.52 -0.30
C SER A 397 51.61 4.33 -0.16
N SER A 398 51.70 5.40 0.64
CA SER A 398 50.97 6.68 0.60
C SER A 398 49.60 6.82 -0.15
N VAL A 399 48.65 7.41 0.59
CA VAL A 399 47.47 8.22 0.18
C VAL A 399 46.10 7.51 0.11
N SER A 400 45.29 7.69 1.16
CA SER A 400 43.95 8.36 1.18
C SER A 400 43.23 8.05 2.50
N ASP A 401 42.23 8.84 2.91
CA ASP A 401 41.42 8.64 4.13
C ASP A 401 40.75 7.26 4.13
N VAL A 402 41.37 6.24 4.77
CA VAL A 402 40.76 4.91 4.91
C VAL A 402 40.22 4.75 6.33
N ASP A 403 38.90 4.58 6.46
CA ASP A 403 38.26 4.38 7.75
C ASP A 403 38.62 2.99 8.30
N LYS A 404 39.07 2.94 9.56
CA LYS A 404 39.33 1.68 10.28
C LYS A 404 38.00 1.09 10.75
N ILE A 405 37.72 -0.14 10.32
CA ILE A 405 36.50 -0.89 10.66
C ILE A 405 36.91 -2.20 11.34
N GLN A 406 36.15 -2.62 12.34
CA GLN A 406 36.37 -3.91 12.99
C GLN A 406 35.60 -5.01 12.25
N GLY A 407 36.31 -6.02 11.77
CA GLY A 407 35.73 -7.26 11.25
C GLY A 407 35.58 -8.29 12.36
N PHE A 408 34.55 -9.13 12.26
CA PHE A 408 34.35 -10.27 13.16
C PHE A 408 34.19 -11.57 12.39
N ASP A 409 34.56 -12.70 13.00
CA ASP A 409 34.32 -14.03 12.45
C ASP A 409 32.80 -14.29 12.40
N PHE A 410 32.24 -14.13 11.20
CA PHE A 410 30.82 -14.27 10.97
C PHE A 410 30.35 -15.72 11.17
N ALA A 411 31.18 -16.70 10.83
CA ALA A 411 30.85 -18.11 10.96
C ALA A 411 30.76 -18.52 12.44
N ASP A 412 31.72 -18.09 13.26
CA ASP A 412 31.70 -18.35 14.70
C ASP A 412 30.54 -17.62 15.40
N TRP A 413 30.24 -16.38 15.00
CA TRP A 413 29.07 -15.68 15.51
C TRP A 413 27.76 -16.40 15.19
N LEU A 414 27.60 -16.90 13.96
CA LEU A 414 26.40 -17.62 13.56
C LEU A 414 26.20 -18.88 14.40
N LYS A 415 27.26 -19.68 14.59
CA LYS A 415 27.22 -20.90 15.43
C LYS A 415 26.90 -20.64 16.90
N ASN A 416 27.23 -19.45 17.41
CA ASN A 416 26.89 -19.04 18.78
C ASN A 416 25.48 -18.43 18.90
N THR A 417 24.87 -18.03 17.78
CA THR A 417 23.59 -17.29 17.77
C THR A 417 22.40 -18.19 17.43
N VAL A 418 22.59 -19.18 16.56
CA VAL A 418 21.53 -20.04 16.04
C VAL A 418 21.89 -21.53 16.16
N THR A 419 20.86 -22.37 16.20
CA THR A 419 20.94 -23.82 16.29
C THR A 419 20.22 -24.47 15.10
N GLU A 420 20.42 -25.78 14.88
CA GLU A 420 19.73 -26.53 13.80
C GLU A 420 18.18 -26.55 13.94
N LYS A 421 17.66 -26.23 15.13
CA LYS A 421 16.23 -26.16 15.43
C LYS A 421 15.61 -24.81 15.08
N ASP A 422 16.43 -23.84 14.72
CA ASP A 422 15.99 -22.50 14.33
C ASP A 422 15.69 -22.44 12.82
N PHE A 423 14.93 -21.43 12.43
CA PHE A 423 14.68 -21.09 11.04
C PHE A 423 15.47 -19.85 10.67
N VAL A 424 16.46 -19.99 9.80
CA VAL A 424 17.41 -18.92 9.50
C VAL A 424 17.30 -18.50 8.05
N VAL A 425 16.92 -17.23 7.86
CA VAL A 425 16.89 -16.57 6.57
C VAL A 425 18.02 -15.54 6.55
N MET A 426 18.89 -15.63 5.56
CA MET A 426 20.02 -14.71 5.42
C MET A 426 19.93 -13.94 4.12
N LYS A 427 20.15 -12.64 4.15
CA LYS A 427 20.47 -11.86 2.96
C LYS A 427 21.92 -11.41 3.05
N MET A 428 22.66 -11.59 1.97
CA MET A 428 24.04 -11.19 1.86
C MET A 428 24.21 -10.28 0.65
N ASP A 429 24.62 -9.06 0.93
CA ASP A 429 24.92 -8.02 -0.04
C ASP A 429 26.16 -7.28 0.45
N VAL A 430 27.32 -7.84 0.14
CA VAL A 430 28.63 -7.33 0.56
C VAL A 430 29.52 -7.23 -0.67
N GLU A 431 30.28 -6.15 -0.83
CA GLU A 431 30.99 -5.89 -2.09
C GLU A 431 32.22 -6.79 -2.27
N GLY A 432 32.06 -7.95 -2.91
CA GLY A 432 33.14 -8.86 -3.29
C GLY A 432 33.64 -9.77 -2.16
N THR A 433 33.20 -9.58 -0.93
CA THR A 433 33.62 -10.41 0.23
C THR A 433 32.84 -11.73 0.34
N GLU A 434 31.81 -11.93 -0.49
CA GLU A 434 31.06 -13.19 -0.60
C GLU A 434 31.99 -14.36 -0.93
N PHE A 435 33.03 -14.11 -1.75
CA PHE A 435 34.01 -15.10 -2.18
C PHE A 435 34.96 -15.57 -1.07
N ASP A 436 35.05 -14.84 0.04
CA ASP A 436 35.84 -15.25 1.21
C ASP A 436 34.92 -15.79 2.32
N LEU A 437 33.75 -15.15 2.52
CA LEU A 437 32.80 -15.51 3.55
C LEU A 437 32.08 -16.84 3.31
N ILE A 438 31.59 -17.08 2.09
CA ILE A 438 30.83 -18.29 1.81
C ILE A 438 31.71 -19.55 1.94
N PRO A 439 32.94 -19.61 1.38
CA PRO A 439 33.84 -20.74 1.64
C PRO A 439 34.12 -20.95 3.13
N ARG A 440 34.32 -19.87 3.90
CA ARG A 440 34.51 -19.97 5.36
C ARG A 440 33.29 -20.60 6.07
N LEU A 441 32.06 -20.29 5.63
CA LEU A 441 30.85 -20.92 6.16
C LEU A 441 30.80 -22.43 5.87
N PHE A 442 31.33 -22.87 4.71
CA PHE A 442 31.48 -24.29 4.38
C PHE A 442 32.53 -24.97 5.27
N GLU A 443 33.73 -24.39 5.38
CA GLU A 443 34.84 -24.94 6.18
C GLU A 443 34.46 -25.15 7.64
N THR A 444 33.71 -24.22 8.21
CA THR A 444 33.30 -24.24 9.63
C THR A 444 32.05 -25.08 9.88
N GLY A 445 31.36 -25.50 8.82
CA GLY A 445 30.03 -26.12 8.87
C GLY A 445 28.90 -25.17 9.30
N ALA A 446 29.16 -23.87 9.44
CA ALA A 446 28.14 -22.89 9.81
C ALA A 446 27.04 -22.76 8.74
N ILE A 447 27.35 -23.09 7.48
CA ILE A 447 26.38 -23.06 6.38
C ILE A 447 25.16 -23.97 6.61
N CYS A 448 25.31 -25.08 7.37
CA CYS A 448 24.22 -26.02 7.62
C CYS A 448 23.11 -25.43 8.53
N LEU A 449 23.41 -24.32 9.22
CA LEU A 449 22.47 -23.61 10.09
C LEU A 449 21.55 -22.66 9.30
N ILE A 450 21.84 -22.40 8.02
CA ILE A 450 21.08 -21.49 7.17
C ILE A 450 20.09 -22.30 6.35
N ASP A 451 18.80 -21.96 6.42
CA ASP A 451 17.76 -22.63 5.63
C ASP A 451 17.57 -21.96 4.25
N GLU A 452 17.59 -20.62 4.21
CA GLU A 452 17.35 -19.84 2.99
C GLU A 452 18.31 -18.64 2.91
N ILE A 453 18.92 -18.42 1.74
CA ILE A 453 19.89 -17.33 1.50
C ILE A 453 19.57 -16.54 0.23
N PHE A 454 19.53 -15.21 0.37
CA PHE A 454 19.43 -14.25 -0.72
C PHE A 454 20.80 -13.64 -0.95
N LEU A 455 21.46 -14.02 -2.03
CA LEU A 455 22.84 -13.64 -2.28
C LEU A 455 22.92 -12.74 -3.51
N GLU A 456 23.36 -11.51 -3.31
CA GLU A 456 23.81 -10.64 -4.38
C GLU A 456 25.30 -10.85 -4.57
N CYS A 457 25.70 -11.36 -5.75
CA CYS A 457 27.10 -11.64 -6.05
C CYS A 457 27.69 -10.54 -6.94
N HIS A 458 28.80 -9.97 -6.48
CA HIS A 458 29.51 -8.91 -7.17
C HIS A 458 30.68 -9.43 -8.03
N TYR A 459 30.59 -9.24 -9.36
CA TYR A 459 31.55 -9.76 -10.34
C TYR A 459 31.86 -8.76 -11.46
N ASN A 460 32.85 -9.07 -12.30
CA ASN A 460 33.40 -8.23 -13.35
C ASN A 460 32.46 -8.02 -14.57
N ARG A 461 31.45 -7.16 -14.41
CA ARG A 461 30.43 -6.89 -15.43
C ARG A 461 30.94 -6.09 -16.63
N TRP A 462 30.27 -6.27 -17.77
CA TRP A 462 30.45 -5.42 -18.96
C TRP A 462 30.11 -3.95 -18.68
N GLN A 463 30.97 -3.04 -19.13
CA GLN A 463 30.72 -1.61 -18.95
C GLN A 463 29.66 -1.11 -19.94
N LYS A 464 28.73 -0.30 -19.45
CA LYS A 464 27.66 0.28 -20.26
C LYS A 464 28.17 1.38 -21.21
N CYS A 465 29.25 2.07 -20.85
CA CYS A 465 29.84 3.16 -21.63
C CYS A 465 30.79 2.68 -22.74
N CYS A 466 31.38 1.48 -22.59
CA CYS A 466 32.43 0.98 -23.48
C CYS A 466 32.10 -0.47 -23.92
N PRO A 467 31.48 -0.66 -25.10
CA PRO A 467 31.19 -2.00 -25.62
C PRO A 467 32.49 -2.81 -25.80
N GLY A 468 32.57 -3.99 -25.18
CA GLY A 468 33.74 -4.87 -25.27
C GLY A 468 34.74 -4.74 -24.11
N GLU A 469 34.54 -3.78 -23.20
CA GLU A 469 35.36 -3.64 -21.99
C GLU A 469 34.61 -4.09 -20.73
N ARG A 470 35.33 -4.81 -19.85
CA ARG A 470 34.83 -5.24 -18.54
C ARG A 470 35.25 -4.27 -17.45
N SER A 471 34.41 -4.13 -16.43
CA SER A 471 34.72 -3.35 -15.24
C SER A 471 35.87 -3.98 -14.47
N SER A 472 36.89 -3.20 -14.14
CA SER A 472 37.97 -3.58 -13.23
C SER A 472 37.56 -3.51 -11.75
N LYS A 473 36.30 -3.15 -11.43
CA LYS A 473 35.82 -3.01 -10.05
C LYS A 473 35.94 -4.32 -9.26
N TYR A 474 35.75 -5.47 -9.92
CA TYR A 474 35.90 -6.80 -9.32
C TYR A 474 36.76 -7.67 -10.22
N GLU A 475 37.47 -8.62 -9.62
CA GLU A 475 38.33 -9.56 -10.36
C GLU A 475 37.58 -10.85 -10.76
N LYS A 476 36.55 -11.21 -10.00
CA LYS A 476 35.83 -12.47 -10.14
C LYS A 476 34.84 -12.45 -11.32
N THR A 477 34.62 -13.60 -11.94
CA THR A 477 33.72 -13.77 -13.09
C THR A 477 32.32 -14.20 -12.69
N TYR A 478 31.36 -14.08 -13.62
CA TYR A 478 30.00 -14.57 -13.41
C TYR A 478 29.96 -16.09 -13.18
N ASP A 479 30.80 -16.86 -13.87
CA ASP A 479 30.87 -18.32 -13.71
C ASP A 479 31.26 -18.71 -12.29
N GLN A 480 32.15 -17.93 -11.66
CA GLN A 480 32.52 -18.14 -10.24
C GLN A 480 31.35 -17.84 -9.29
N CYS A 481 30.51 -16.85 -9.59
CA CYS A 481 29.26 -16.65 -8.85
C CYS A 481 28.31 -17.84 -9.05
N LEU A 482 28.20 -18.37 -10.27
CA LEU A 482 27.34 -19.52 -10.57
C LEU A 482 27.79 -20.80 -9.84
N GLU A 483 29.09 -21.03 -9.76
CA GLU A 483 29.70 -22.10 -8.96
C GLU A 483 29.36 -21.95 -7.47
N LEU A 484 29.41 -20.72 -6.94
CA LEU A 484 29.04 -20.42 -5.56
C LEU A 484 27.56 -20.73 -5.28
N PHE A 485 26.65 -20.28 -6.16
CA PHE A 485 25.22 -20.59 -6.06
C PHE A 485 24.95 -22.10 -6.15
N SER A 486 25.67 -22.80 -7.02
CA SER A 486 25.52 -24.25 -7.22
C SER A 486 25.99 -25.02 -5.99
N THR A 487 27.15 -24.66 -5.44
CA THR A 487 27.70 -25.25 -4.20
C THR A 487 26.76 -25.04 -3.02
N LEU A 488 26.15 -23.85 -2.91
CA LEU A 488 25.13 -23.56 -1.88
C LEU A 488 23.91 -24.48 -2.02
N ARG A 489 23.40 -24.67 -3.23
CA ARG A 489 22.28 -25.59 -3.49
C ARG A 489 22.64 -27.05 -3.22
N GLU A 490 23.83 -27.48 -3.60
CA GLU A 490 24.34 -28.83 -3.34
C GLU A 490 24.46 -29.11 -1.84
N SER A 491 24.65 -28.07 -1.03
CA SER A 491 24.70 -28.18 0.43
C SER A 491 23.33 -28.20 1.12
N GLY A 492 22.23 -28.18 0.34
CA GLY A 492 20.87 -28.23 0.84
C GLY A 492 20.32 -26.89 1.33
N VAL A 493 21.05 -25.79 1.11
CA VAL A 493 20.60 -24.42 1.39
C VAL A 493 19.84 -23.88 0.18
N LEU A 494 18.67 -23.29 0.43
CA LEU A 494 17.89 -22.67 -0.63
C LEU A 494 18.50 -21.31 -1.01
N VAL A 495 19.20 -21.25 -2.14
CA VAL A 495 19.86 -20.03 -2.65
C VAL A 495 18.99 -19.30 -3.68
N HIS A 496 18.83 -17.99 -3.50
CA HIS A 496 18.17 -17.08 -4.43
C HIS A 496 19.16 -16.04 -4.96
N GLN A 497 19.23 -15.89 -6.30
CA GLN A 497 20.06 -14.87 -6.95
C GLN A 497 19.44 -13.48 -6.78
N TRP A 498 20.03 -12.63 -5.94
CA TRP A 498 19.53 -11.29 -5.60
C TRP A 498 20.29 -10.19 -6.38
N TRP A 499 19.62 -9.12 -6.82
CA TRP A 499 20.28 -7.99 -7.52
C TRP A 499 19.63 -6.67 -7.13
N PHE A 500 20.45 -5.64 -6.85
CA PHE A 500 19.96 -4.35 -6.37
C PHE A 500 19.07 -3.62 -7.41
N TYR A 501 17.89 -3.21 -6.96
CA TYR A 501 16.87 -2.50 -7.74
C TYR A 501 17.08 -0.98 -7.63
N PHE A 502 17.68 -0.35 -8.63
CA PHE A 502 17.69 1.12 -8.70
C PHE A 502 16.44 1.62 -9.44
N VAL A 503 15.48 2.14 -8.67
CA VAL A 503 14.41 3.09 -9.04
C VAL A 503 13.68 2.83 -10.36
N LEU A 504 12.52 2.14 -10.28
CA LEU A 504 11.45 2.23 -11.29
C LEU A 504 10.12 1.63 -10.78
N LEU A 505 9.84 1.78 -9.48
CA LEU A 505 8.66 1.17 -8.84
C LEU A 505 7.42 2.07 -8.80
N SER A 506 7.53 3.35 -9.18
CA SER A 506 6.41 4.30 -9.10
C SER A 506 5.33 4.14 -10.19
N LEU A 507 5.62 3.50 -11.33
CA LEU A 507 4.64 3.39 -12.42
C LEU A 507 3.85 2.07 -12.47
N HIS A 508 4.34 0.97 -11.87
CA HIS A 508 3.61 -0.31 -11.89
C HIS A 508 2.74 -0.54 -10.66
N PHE A 509 3.03 0.11 -9.53
CA PHE A 509 2.23 -0.04 -8.32
C PHE A 509 0.85 0.63 -8.44
N ILE A 510 0.74 1.74 -9.19
CA ILE A 510 -0.55 2.37 -9.49
C ILE A 510 -1.42 1.43 -10.35
N LEU A 511 -0.85 0.77 -11.35
CA LEU A 511 -1.59 -0.19 -12.19
C LEU A 511 -1.93 -1.48 -11.43
N ALA A 512 -1.05 -1.94 -10.53
CA ALA A 512 -1.28 -3.12 -9.71
C ALA A 512 -2.30 -2.88 -8.59
N ILE A 513 -2.34 -1.69 -7.97
CA ILE A 513 -3.39 -1.31 -7.01
C ILE A 513 -4.73 -1.18 -7.74
N TYR A 514 -4.75 -0.58 -8.93
CA TYR A 514 -5.98 -0.46 -9.74
C TYR A 514 -6.51 -1.85 -10.16
N LEU A 515 -5.63 -2.77 -10.57
CA LEU A 515 -6.01 -4.14 -10.94
C LEU A 515 -6.29 -5.05 -9.75
N HIS A 516 -5.63 -4.83 -8.59
CA HIS A 516 -5.88 -5.59 -7.37
C HIS A 516 -7.25 -5.25 -6.80
N GLU A 517 -7.65 -3.97 -6.82
CA GLU A 517 -8.97 -3.56 -6.30
C GLU A 517 -10.11 -3.95 -7.23
N ILE A 518 -9.90 -3.97 -8.55
CA ILE A 518 -10.84 -4.60 -9.50
C ILE A 518 -10.96 -6.12 -9.25
N ARG A 519 -9.86 -6.82 -8.93
CA ARG A 519 -9.90 -8.27 -8.63
C ARG A 519 -10.52 -8.58 -7.26
N LYS A 520 -10.37 -7.69 -6.28
CA LYS A 520 -10.98 -7.80 -4.95
C LYS A 520 -12.49 -7.61 -5.01
N LEU A 521 -12.95 -6.67 -5.84
CA LEU A 521 -14.37 -6.46 -6.15
C LEU A 521 -14.99 -7.64 -6.94
N LYS A 522 -14.19 -8.37 -7.73
CA LYS A 522 -14.65 -9.57 -8.48
C LYS A 522 -14.64 -10.87 -7.67
N LYS A 523 -13.90 -10.94 -6.54
CA LYS A 523 -13.79 -12.14 -5.68
C LYS A 523 -14.76 -12.17 -4.50
N LYS A 524 -15.34 -11.03 -4.11
CA LYS A 524 -16.51 -11.01 -3.26
C LYS A 524 -17.74 -11.22 -4.14
N GLY A 525 -18.23 -12.45 -4.19
CA GLY A 525 -19.53 -12.78 -4.77
C GLY A 525 -20.68 -12.22 -3.92
N GLU A 526 -20.75 -10.89 -3.79
CA GLU A 526 -21.91 -10.17 -3.30
C GLU A 526 -22.56 -9.52 -4.53
N THR A 527 -23.28 -10.34 -5.27
CA THR A 527 -24.33 -9.89 -6.18
C THR A 527 -25.39 -9.15 -5.38
N ASN A 528 -25.81 -8.00 -5.91
CA ASN A 528 -26.94 -7.17 -5.50
C ASN A 528 -26.71 -6.21 -4.33
N GLN A 529 -25.92 -5.16 -4.59
CA GLN A 529 -26.23 -3.86 -4.00
C GLN A 529 -25.90 -2.76 -5.02
N GLU A 530 -26.93 -2.39 -5.79
CA GLU A 530 -26.94 -1.22 -6.66
C GLU A 530 -26.66 0.02 -5.81
N PHE A 531 -25.48 0.61 -5.97
CA PHE A 531 -25.23 1.99 -5.57
C PHE A 531 -26.04 2.88 -6.52
N TYR A 532 -27.30 3.15 -6.16
CA TYR A 532 -28.07 4.24 -6.73
C TYR A 532 -27.39 5.56 -6.35
N PHE A 533 -26.57 6.10 -7.24
CA PHE A 533 -26.32 7.54 -7.25
C PHE A 533 -27.61 8.22 -7.74
N MET A 534 -28.36 8.81 -6.81
CA MET A 534 -29.35 9.83 -7.15
C MET A 534 -28.60 11.05 -7.71
N ALA A 535 -28.41 11.07 -9.03
CA ALA A 535 -28.22 12.31 -9.78
C ALA A 535 -29.62 12.86 -10.11
N ALA A 536 -30.26 13.46 -9.12
CA ALA A 536 -31.37 14.37 -9.37
C ALA A 536 -30.77 15.76 -9.58
N ASP A 537 -30.29 16.01 -10.80
CA ASP A 537 -30.30 17.36 -11.31
C ASP A 537 -30.41 17.31 -12.83
N LYS A 538 -31.45 17.93 -13.38
CA LYS A 538 -31.57 18.17 -14.82
C LYS A 538 -30.54 19.26 -15.15
N GLY A 539 -29.30 18.85 -15.37
CA GLY A 539 -28.23 19.73 -15.84
C GLY A 539 -28.54 20.24 -17.25
N ILE A 540 -29.21 21.38 -17.33
CA ILE A 540 -29.39 22.16 -18.56
C ILE A 540 -28.08 22.91 -18.81
N ASN A 541 -27.21 22.36 -19.65
CA ASN A 541 -26.07 23.10 -20.19
C ASN A 541 -26.51 23.85 -21.44
N THR A 542 -26.72 25.16 -21.33
CA THR A 542 -26.99 26.05 -22.46
C THR A 542 -25.68 26.50 -23.11
N VAL A 543 -25.26 25.77 -24.16
CA VAL A 543 -24.34 26.31 -25.17
C VAL A 543 -25.13 26.47 -26.46
N GLY A 544 -25.78 27.62 -26.62
CA GLY A 544 -26.56 28.02 -27.80
C GLY A 544 -27.80 27.15 -28.06
N ASN A 545 -29.00 27.59 -27.67
CA ASN A 545 -30.32 27.12 -28.11
C ASN A 545 -30.56 25.60 -28.36
N ILE A 546 -29.78 24.70 -27.76
CA ILE A 546 -29.96 23.24 -27.91
C ILE A 546 -30.03 22.63 -26.51
N THR A 547 -31.25 22.32 -26.07
CA THR A 547 -31.51 21.55 -24.84
C THR A 547 -31.34 20.06 -25.17
N THR A 548 -30.24 19.44 -24.73
CA THR A 548 -30.02 18.00 -24.92
C THR A 548 -30.51 17.20 -23.72
N CYS A 549 -31.60 16.46 -23.87
CA CYS A 549 -32.07 15.48 -22.87
C CYS A 549 -31.42 14.11 -23.15
N PHE A 550 -30.69 13.55 -22.17
CA PHE A 550 -30.08 12.23 -22.29
C PHE A 550 -30.89 11.16 -21.53
N PRO A 551 -31.16 9.99 -22.12
CA PRO A 551 -31.75 8.87 -21.38
C PRO A 551 -30.74 8.32 -20.36
N THR A 552 -31.18 8.09 -19.12
CA THR A 552 -30.37 7.56 -18.00
C THR A 552 -29.90 6.12 -18.20
N SER A 553 -30.36 5.42 -19.24
CA SER A 553 -30.07 4.01 -19.51
C SER A 553 -28.76 3.73 -20.26
N SER A 554 -27.95 4.75 -20.60
CA SER A 554 -26.76 4.60 -21.45
C SER A 554 -25.43 4.94 -20.75
N VAL A 555 -25.27 4.52 -19.48
CA VAL A 555 -24.02 4.78 -18.72
C VAL A 555 -22.98 3.68 -18.94
N THR A 556 -23.37 2.40 -18.94
CA THR A 556 -22.47 1.24 -19.11
C THR A 556 -23.08 0.22 -20.08
N SER A 557 -22.27 -0.33 -20.99
CA SER A 557 -22.69 -1.41 -21.89
C SER A 557 -22.70 -2.77 -21.18
N LYS A 558 -23.61 -3.66 -21.61
CA LYS A 558 -23.61 -5.09 -21.26
C LYS A 558 -22.50 -5.87 -21.97
N GLY A 559 -21.87 -5.27 -22.99
CA GLY A 559 -20.67 -5.75 -23.66
C GLY A 559 -20.84 -5.97 -25.16
N PHE A 560 -19.75 -5.75 -25.91
CA PHE A 560 -19.71 -5.89 -27.38
C PHE A 560 -20.17 -7.27 -27.89
N LEU A 561 -19.89 -8.33 -27.13
CA LEU A 561 -20.27 -9.71 -27.48
C LEU A 561 -21.79 -9.96 -27.48
N LEU A 562 -22.57 -9.06 -26.86
CA LEU A 562 -24.03 -9.11 -26.86
C LEU A 562 -24.66 -8.26 -27.98
N GLY A 563 -23.84 -7.75 -28.91
CA GLY A 563 -24.30 -6.96 -30.07
C GLY A 563 -24.54 -5.48 -29.78
N GLU A 564 -24.20 -4.99 -28.58
CA GLU A 564 -24.24 -3.57 -28.26
C GLU A 564 -22.98 -2.85 -28.79
N ASN A 565 -23.15 -1.63 -29.30
CA ASN A 565 -22.01 -0.79 -29.70
C ASN A 565 -21.49 -0.02 -28.48
N PRO A 566 -20.24 -0.23 -28.03
CA PRO A 566 -19.69 0.42 -26.84
C PRO A 566 -19.62 1.96 -26.95
N LEU A 567 -19.49 2.50 -28.17
CA LEU A 567 -19.45 3.95 -28.39
C LEU A 567 -20.80 4.63 -28.12
N ASP A 568 -21.87 3.83 -27.96
CA ASP A 568 -23.18 4.31 -27.58
C ASP A 568 -23.33 4.61 -26.08
N TYR A 569 -22.35 4.22 -25.25
CA TYR A 569 -22.38 4.37 -23.80
C TYR A 569 -21.30 5.34 -23.33
N SER A 570 -21.67 6.22 -22.40
CA SER A 570 -20.83 7.36 -22.02
C SER A 570 -19.51 6.96 -21.34
N SER A 571 -19.50 5.90 -20.52
CA SER A 571 -18.27 5.44 -19.84
C SER A 571 -17.32 4.72 -20.79
N ASP A 572 -17.86 3.81 -21.61
CA ASP A 572 -17.12 3.04 -22.62
C ASP A 572 -16.50 3.97 -23.68
N LEU A 573 -17.24 5.02 -24.07
CA LEU A 573 -16.75 6.07 -24.96
C LEU A 573 -15.56 6.83 -24.36
N LEU A 574 -15.61 7.23 -23.08
CA LEU A 574 -14.48 7.90 -22.41
C LEU A 574 -13.24 6.99 -22.38
N PHE A 575 -13.42 5.71 -22.08
CA PHE A 575 -12.32 4.74 -22.09
C PHE A 575 -11.73 4.50 -23.48
N PHE A 576 -12.48 4.79 -24.54
CA PHE A 576 -11.97 4.83 -25.91
C PHE A 576 -11.28 6.16 -26.24
N GLU A 577 -11.89 7.29 -25.88
CA GLU A 577 -11.39 8.65 -26.19
C GLU A 577 -10.00 8.90 -25.57
N LEU A 578 -9.77 8.54 -24.30
CA LEU A 578 -8.49 8.82 -23.61
C LEU A 578 -7.27 8.13 -24.26
N PRO A 579 -7.27 6.80 -24.50
CA PRO A 579 -6.18 6.15 -25.22
C PRO A 579 -6.08 6.63 -26.67
N PHE A 580 -7.20 6.90 -27.35
CA PHE A 580 -7.19 7.38 -28.72
C PHE A 580 -6.46 8.73 -28.86
N ILE A 581 -6.78 9.71 -28.00
CA ILE A 581 -6.08 11.01 -27.96
C ILE A 581 -4.59 10.81 -27.66
N SER A 582 -4.26 9.95 -26.70
CA SER A 582 -2.87 9.67 -26.33
C SER A 582 -2.09 9.02 -27.47
N LEU A 583 -2.68 8.06 -28.19
CA LEU A 583 -2.06 7.39 -29.34
C LEU A 583 -1.77 8.36 -30.48
N VAL A 584 -2.72 9.25 -30.81
CA VAL A 584 -2.50 10.28 -31.84
C VAL A 584 -1.39 11.24 -31.40
N THR A 585 -1.35 11.62 -30.12
CA THR A 585 -0.26 12.44 -29.56
C THR A 585 1.09 11.75 -29.68
N CYS A 586 1.17 10.47 -29.33
CA CYS A 586 2.40 9.68 -29.43
C CYS A 586 2.85 9.48 -30.88
N ALA A 587 1.91 9.26 -31.81
CA ALA A 587 2.22 9.15 -33.23
C ALA A 587 2.80 10.46 -33.78
N LEU A 588 2.16 11.61 -33.48
CA LEU A 588 2.67 12.92 -33.85
C LEU A 588 4.03 13.21 -33.22
N TYR A 589 4.21 12.86 -31.95
CA TYR A 589 5.50 12.97 -31.27
C TYR A 589 6.57 12.18 -32.01
N ILE A 590 6.35 10.90 -32.33
CA ILE A 590 7.35 10.04 -33.00
C ILE A 590 7.69 10.59 -34.40
N LEU A 591 6.68 10.98 -35.18
CA LEU A 591 6.84 11.47 -36.54
C LEU A 591 7.59 12.82 -36.59
N LEU A 592 7.29 13.72 -35.67
CA LEU A 592 7.82 15.08 -35.64
C LEU A 592 8.95 15.26 -34.60
N LYS A 593 9.36 14.19 -33.91
CA LYS A 593 10.52 14.18 -33.00
C LYS A 593 11.81 14.69 -33.64
N PRO A 594 12.13 14.38 -34.92
CA PRO A 594 13.36 14.85 -35.55
C PRO A 594 13.47 16.39 -35.61
N LEU A 595 12.35 17.11 -35.50
CA LEU A 595 12.31 18.58 -35.52
C LEU A 595 12.70 19.22 -34.18
N GLY A 596 12.82 18.44 -33.10
CA GLY A 596 13.31 18.91 -31.80
C GLY A 596 12.34 19.84 -31.05
N HIS A 597 11.04 19.79 -31.34
CA HIS A 597 10.04 20.61 -30.66
C HIS A 597 9.71 20.10 -29.24
N PRO A 598 9.32 21.00 -28.31
CA PRO A 598 8.85 20.63 -26.96
C PRO A 598 7.50 19.89 -26.97
N ALA A 599 7.19 19.17 -25.88
CA ALA A 599 6.02 18.28 -25.82
C ALA A 599 4.68 18.99 -26.07
N ILE A 600 4.55 20.24 -25.61
CA ILE A 600 3.35 21.07 -25.76
C ILE A 600 2.93 21.27 -27.22
N VAL A 601 3.91 21.34 -28.14
CA VAL A 601 3.63 21.55 -29.57
C VAL A 601 2.87 20.35 -30.14
N TYR A 602 3.26 19.13 -29.78
CA TYR A 602 2.59 17.92 -30.26
C TYR A 602 1.19 17.74 -29.66
N GLN A 603 0.98 18.21 -28.42
CA GLN A 603 -0.35 18.20 -27.79
C GLN A 603 -1.32 19.17 -28.51
N ILE A 604 -0.86 20.39 -28.82
CA ILE A 604 -1.64 21.36 -29.60
C ILE A 604 -1.94 20.82 -31.00
N LEU A 605 -0.94 20.24 -31.68
CA LEU A 605 -1.15 19.62 -32.99
C LEU A 605 -2.13 18.45 -32.94
N THR A 606 -2.13 17.68 -31.85
CA THR A 606 -3.12 16.60 -31.66
C THR A 606 -4.53 17.17 -31.58
N GLY A 607 -4.73 18.23 -30.80
CA GLY A 607 -6.01 18.94 -30.72
C GLY A 607 -6.44 19.48 -32.08
N LEU A 608 -5.51 20.04 -32.87
CA LEU A 608 -5.78 20.53 -34.23
C LEU A 608 -6.19 19.38 -35.18
N VAL A 609 -5.49 18.25 -35.12
CA VAL A 609 -5.75 17.07 -35.97
C VAL A 609 -7.07 16.40 -35.63
N LEU A 610 -7.38 16.25 -34.34
CA LEU A 610 -8.65 15.66 -33.87
C LEU A 610 -9.83 16.63 -33.96
N GLY A 611 -9.54 17.93 -33.94
CA GLY A 611 -10.51 19.00 -34.02
C GLY A 611 -11.05 19.27 -35.43
N PRO A 612 -11.89 20.30 -35.59
CA PRO A 612 -12.58 20.62 -36.85
C PRO A 612 -11.63 20.98 -38.00
N SER A 613 -10.37 21.29 -37.71
CA SER A 613 -9.36 21.62 -38.72
C SER A 613 -8.95 20.42 -39.58
N CYS A 614 -9.09 19.19 -39.08
CA CYS A 614 -8.76 17.97 -39.82
C CYS A 614 -9.87 16.91 -39.66
N LEU A 615 -9.69 15.93 -38.76
CA LEU A 615 -10.60 14.77 -38.65
C LEU A 615 -12.00 15.18 -38.20
N GLY A 616 -12.11 16.21 -37.36
CA GLY A 616 -13.37 16.77 -36.89
C GLY A 616 -14.20 17.48 -37.97
N ARG A 617 -13.67 17.66 -39.20
CA ARG A 617 -14.46 18.16 -40.34
C ARG A 617 -15.55 17.17 -40.75
N SER A 618 -15.35 15.89 -40.48
CA SER A 618 -16.36 14.87 -40.74
C SER A 618 -17.39 14.86 -39.60
N ALA A 619 -18.63 15.22 -39.92
CA ALA A 619 -19.75 15.15 -38.97
C ALA A 619 -19.96 13.72 -38.43
N ARG A 620 -19.69 12.70 -39.25
CA ARG A 620 -19.75 11.30 -38.82
C ARG A 620 -18.69 10.98 -37.77
N PHE A 621 -17.47 11.47 -37.95
CA PHE A 621 -16.40 11.28 -36.97
C PHE A 621 -16.75 11.99 -35.66
N MET A 622 -17.17 13.26 -35.71
CA MET A 622 -17.51 14.03 -34.51
C MET A 622 -18.71 13.43 -33.76
N ASN A 623 -19.76 13.00 -34.46
CA ASN A 623 -20.95 12.44 -33.80
C ASN A 623 -20.72 11.03 -33.23
N THR A 624 -19.72 10.29 -33.73
CA THR A 624 -19.40 8.94 -33.24
C THR A 624 -18.32 8.95 -32.17
N VAL A 625 -17.22 9.68 -32.39
CA VAL A 625 -16.03 9.66 -31.52
C VAL A 625 -16.04 10.75 -30.46
N PHE A 626 -16.62 11.92 -30.75
CA PHE A 626 -16.72 13.04 -29.80
C PHE A 626 -18.14 13.62 -29.76
N PRO A 627 -19.20 12.82 -29.50
CA PRO A 627 -20.55 13.33 -29.35
C PRO A 627 -20.66 14.29 -28.16
N ALA A 628 -21.68 15.17 -28.16
CA ALA A 628 -21.89 16.17 -27.11
C ALA A 628 -21.88 15.56 -25.68
N ARG A 629 -22.46 14.36 -25.51
CA ARG A 629 -22.44 13.61 -24.23
C ARG A 629 -21.04 13.24 -23.75
N GLY A 630 -20.16 12.83 -24.66
CA GLY A 630 -18.79 12.42 -24.35
C GLY A 630 -17.94 13.63 -24.02
N LYS A 631 -18.10 14.71 -24.79
CA LYS A 631 -17.38 15.98 -24.57
C LYS A 631 -17.56 16.54 -23.16
N VAL A 632 -18.78 16.56 -22.61
CA VAL A 632 -19.02 17.08 -21.25
C VAL A 632 -18.28 16.25 -20.19
N ILE A 633 -18.26 14.92 -20.35
CA ILE A 633 -17.55 14.02 -19.43
C ILE A 633 -16.04 14.17 -19.59
N LEU A 634 -15.55 14.18 -20.83
CA LEU A 634 -14.14 14.38 -21.15
C LEU A 634 -13.62 15.73 -20.60
N GLU A 635 -14.40 16.80 -20.74
CA GLU A 635 -14.11 18.12 -20.17
C GLU A 635 -14.05 18.08 -18.64
N THR A 636 -14.98 17.38 -17.99
CA THR A 636 -14.99 17.21 -16.53
C THR A 636 -13.71 16.49 -16.05
N TYR A 637 -13.31 15.41 -16.74
CA TYR A 637 -12.06 14.70 -16.43
C TYR A 637 -10.82 15.55 -16.73
N ALA A 638 -10.84 16.34 -17.80
CA ALA A 638 -9.77 17.26 -18.15
C ALA A 638 -9.58 18.33 -17.08
N LEU A 639 -10.67 18.90 -16.55
CA LEU A 639 -10.64 19.87 -15.44
C LEU A 639 -10.07 19.24 -14.15
N PHE A 640 -10.49 18.02 -13.82
CA PHE A 640 -9.95 17.29 -12.67
C PHE A 640 -8.45 17.01 -12.81
N GLY A 641 -8.03 16.53 -13.99
CA GLY A 641 -6.63 16.29 -14.32
C GLY A 641 -5.80 17.57 -14.29
N PHE A 642 -6.34 18.68 -14.78
CA PHE A 642 -5.69 19.99 -14.75
C PHE A 642 -5.47 20.49 -13.32
N ILE A 643 -6.47 20.37 -12.43
CA ILE A 643 -6.33 20.74 -11.01
C ILE A 643 -5.20 19.94 -10.34
N LEU A 644 -5.17 18.62 -10.56
CA LEU A 644 -4.12 17.76 -10.01
C LEU A 644 -2.74 18.09 -10.61
N PHE A 645 -2.67 18.36 -11.90
CA PHE A 645 -1.44 18.76 -12.59
C PHE A 645 -0.87 20.05 -12.00
N GLN A 646 -1.70 21.09 -11.89
CA GLN A 646 -1.35 22.37 -11.28
C GLN A 646 -0.87 22.19 -9.83
N PHE A 647 -1.57 21.37 -9.05
CA PHE A 647 -1.19 21.07 -7.67
C PHE A 647 0.18 20.39 -7.57
N VAL A 648 0.44 19.37 -8.39
CA VAL A 648 1.72 18.66 -8.40
C VAL A 648 2.88 19.58 -8.79
N ILE A 649 2.68 20.44 -9.80
CA ILE A 649 3.70 21.42 -10.20
C ILE A 649 3.90 22.46 -9.08
N GLY A 650 2.83 22.93 -8.44
CA GLY A 650 2.90 23.84 -7.30
C GLY A 650 3.68 23.29 -6.12
N VAL A 651 3.49 22.01 -5.77
CA VAL A 651 4.23 21.35 -4.67
C VAL A 651 5.70 21.11 -5.03
N ARG A 652 6.02 20.88 -6.31
CA ARG A 652 7.41 20.72 -6.78
C ARG A 652 8.19 22.03 -6.83
N MET A 653 7.50 23.17 -6.81
CA MET A 653 8.12 24.48 -6.93
C MET A 653 8.80 24.91 -5.63
N ASP A 654 10.06 25.38 -5.73
CA ASP A 654 10.75 26.00 -4.60
C ASP A 654 10.31 27.47 -4.45
N PRO A 655 9.61 27.85 -3.36
CA PRO A 655 9.18 29.23 -3.13
C PRO A 655 10.36 30.21 -2.99
N LYS A 656 11.58 29.75 -2.72
CA LYS A 656 12.77 30.61 -2.64
C LYS A 656 13.11 31.30 -3.96
N VAL A 657 12.67 30.73 -5.08
CA VAL A 657 12.82 31.31 -6.42
C VAL A 657 12.20 32.71 -6.52
N LEU A 658 11.12 32.97 -5.76
CA LEU A 658 10.50 34.31 -5.66
C LEU A 658 11.34 35.30 -4.85
N THR A 659 12.00 34.84 -3.78
CA THR A 659 12.76 35.71 -2.88
C THR A 659 14.19 35.96 -3.36
N GLU A 660 14.80 35.00 -4.06
CA GLU A 660 16.19 35.08 -4.52
C GLU A 660 16.35 35.77 -5.89
N GLY A 661 15.26 36.00 -6.63
CA GLY A 661 15.27 36.59 -7.98
C GLY A 661 15.53 38.10 -8.02
N GLY A 662 15.57 38.78 -6.87
CA GLY A 662 15.74 40.24 -6.80
C GLY A 662 14.57 41.02 -7.42
N LYS A 663 14.80 42.30 -7.78
CA LYS A 663 13.74 43.19 -8.30
C LYS A 663 13.41 42.97 -9.79
N LYS A 664 14.30 42.35 -10.56
CA LYS A 664 14.15 42.21 -12.03
C LYS A 664 12.90 41.41 -12.42
N PRO A 665 12.60 40.22 -11.85
CA PRO A 665 11.42 39.45 -12.21
C PRO A 665 10.11 40.17 -11.88
N ILE A 666 10.10 41.00 -10.83
CA ILE A 666 8.94 41.81 -10.45
C ILE A 666 8.62 42.84 -11.53
N VAL A 667 9.63 43.59 -11.98
CA VAL A 667 9.46 44.57 -13.05
C VAL A 667 9.02 43.90 -14.34
N ILE A 668 9.66 42.76 -14.71
CA ILE A 668 9.33 42.03 -15.93
C ILE A 668 7.90 41.46 -15.86
N GLY A 669 7.50 40.83 -14.76
CA GLY A 669 6.17 40.24 -14.60
C GLY A 669 5.05 41.29 -14.62
N LEU A 670 5.23 42.41 -13.90
CA LEU A 670 4.28 43.52 -13.92
C LEU A 670 4.21 44.16 -15.32
N ALA A 671 5.36 44.44 -15.94
CA ALA A 671 5.41 45.02 -17.27
C ALA A 671 4.75 44.10 -18.30
N ALA A 672 5.05 42.80 -18.28
CA ALA A 672 4.47 41.82 -19.19
C ALA A 672 2.94 41.83 -19.13
N TYR A 673 2.36 41.82 -17.92
CA TYR A 673 0.92 41.87 -17.75
C TYR A 673 0.31 43.22 -18.17
N PHE A 674 0.74 44.32 -17.56
CA PHE A 674 0.10 45.63 -17.75
C PHE A 674 0.30 46.19 -19.15
N ILE A 675 1.45 45.96 -19.79
CA ILE A 675 1.69 46.39 -21.17
C ILE A 675 0.78 45.61 -22.13
N SER A 676 0.61 44.29 -21.92
CA SER A 676 -0.25 43.46 -22.77
C SER A 676 -1.71 43.90 -22.68
N VAL A 677 -2.20 44.15 -21.46
CA VAL A 677 -3.56 44.68 -21.25
C VAL A 677 -3.73 46.07 -21.83
N ALA A 678 -2.74 46.96 -21.67
CA ALA A 678 -2.81 48.32 -22.23
C ALA A 678 -2.85 48.30 -23.76
N PHE A 679 -1.97 47.53 -24.40
CA PHE A 679 -1.92 47.42 -25.85
C PHE A 679 -3.20 46.77 -26.40
N GLY A 680 -3.64 45.65 -25.81
CA GLY A 680 -4.89 45.01 -26.19
C GLY A 680 -6.10 45.91 -25.96
N GLY A 681 -6.12 46.71 -24.88
CA GLY A 681 -7.17 47.68 -24.60
C GLY A 681 -7.25 48.78 -25.67
N VAL A 682 -6.09 49.32 -26.09
CA VAL A 682 -6.01 50.27 -27.21
C VAL A 682 -6.53 49.62 -28.49
N THR A 683 -6.14 48.37 -28.77
CA THR A 683 -6.65 47.63 -29.93
C THR A 683 -8.17 47.47 -29.88
N VAL A 684 -8.76 47.16 -28.72
CA VAL A 684 -10.22 47.07 -28.56
C VAL A 684 -10.90 48.40 -28.81
N VAL A 685 -10.35 49.51 -28.31
CA VAL A 685 -10.87 50.86 -28.58
C VAL A 685 -10.82 51.18 -30.07
N LEU A 686 -9.71 50.89 -30.74
CA LEU A 686 -9.56 51.09 -32.18
C LEU A 686 -10.51 50.20 -32.99
N LEU A 687 -10.64 48.92 -32.64
CA LEU A 687 -11.59 48.02 -33.29
C LEU A 687 -13.02 48.52 -33.15
N ARG A 688 -13.42 48.96 -31.95
CA ARG A 688 -14.75 49.54 -31.71
C ARG A 688 -14.99 50.84 -32.47
N ALA A 689 -13.93 51.59 -32.79
CA ALA A 689 -14.03 52.85 -33.53
C ALA A 689 -14.07 52.67 -35.05
N PHE A 690 -13.38 51.66 -35.59
CA PHE A 690 -13.17 51.49 -37.03
C PHE A 690 -13.87 50.29 -37.66
N VAL A 691 -14.33 49.33 -36.86
CA VAL A 691 -15.00 48.10 -37.34
C VAL A 691 -16.41 48.06 -36.79
N ASP A 692 -17.39 47.97 -37.69
CA ASP A 692 -18.78 47.75 -37.30
C ASP A 692 -18.93 46.30 -36.79
N MET A 693 -19.36 46.15 -35.53
CA MET A 693 -19.37 44.87 -34.83
C MET A 693 -20.65 44.73 -34.00
N ASP A 694 -21.16 43.50 -33.91
CA ASP A 694 -22.30 43.18 -33.06
C ASP A 694 -22.04 43.54 -31.59
N ALA A 695 -23.09 44.04 -30.91
CA ALA A 695 -23.00 44.51 -29.53
C ALA A 695 -22.49 43.44 -28.55
N SER A 696 -22.83 42.16 -28.79
CA SER A 696 -22.36 41.02 -28.00
C SER A 696 -20.85 40.81 -28.13
N VAL A 697 -20.32 40.86 -29.36
CA VAL A 697 -18.89 40.73 -29.64
C VAL A 697 -18.13 41.90 -29.03
N SER A 698 -18.64 43.12 -29.21
CA SER A 698 -18.04 44.33 -28.65
C SER A 698 -17.92 44.27 -27.12
N GLN A 699 -18.91 43.72 -26.41
CA GLN A 699 -18.88 43.56 -24.95
C GLN A 699 -17.85 42.53 -24.46
N VAL A 700 -17.62 41.45 -25.22
CA VAL A 700 -16.71 40.36 -24.82
C VAL A 700 -15.24 40.69 -25.09
N LEU A 701 -14.94 41.56 -26.07
CA LEU A 701 -13.56 41.93 -26.46
C LEU A 701 -12.66 42.35 -25.29
N GLY A 702 -13.19 43.14 -24.34
CA GLY A 702 -12.42 43.55 -23.15
C GLY A 702 -12.08 42.37 -22.24
N VAL A 703 -12.99 41.40 -22.10
CA VAL A 703 -12.79 40.18 -21.31
C VAL A 703 -11.75 39.28 -21.98
N MET A 704 -11.82 39.18 -23.31
CA MET A 704 -10.88 38.43 -24.12
C MET A 704 -9.46 38.98 -23.94
N VAL A 705 -9.25 40.30 -24.06
CA VAL A 705 -7.93 40.90 -23.83
C VAL A 705 -7.39 40.60 -22.43
N CYS A 706 -8.23 40.72 -21.40
CA CYS A 706 -7.81 40.42 -20.03
C CYS A 706 -7.44 38.94 -19.83
N THR A 707 -8.14 38.02 -20.51
CA THR A 707 -7.94 36.56 -20.41
C THR A 707 -6.75 36.09 -21.26
N GLU A 708 -6.51 36.71 -22.42
CA GLU A 708 -5.37 36.38 -23.30
C GLU A 708 -4.07 37.08 -22.86
N SER A 709 -4.14 38.07 -21.98
CA SER A 709 -2.96 38.67 -21.33
C SER A 709 -2.40 37.81 -20.19
N MET A 710 -3.00 36.65 -19.93
CA MET A 710 -2.61 35.72 -18.88
C MET A 710 -1.37 34.91 -19.28
N SER A 711 -0.51 34.59 -18.33
CA SER A 711 0.68 33.76 -18.58
C SER A 711 0.89 32.78 -17.44
N ASP A 712 0.42 31.53 -17.64
CA ASP A 712 0.45 30.50 -16.60
C ASP A 712 1.88 30.02 -16.31
N PHE A 713 2.30 30.22 -15.06
CA PHE A 713 3.60 29.78 -14.55
C PHE A 713 3.86 28.29 -14.77
N THR A 714 2.85 27.44 -14.67
CA THR A 714 3.04 25.99 -14.79
C THR A 714 3.43 25.58 -16.20
N VAL A 715 2.85 26.22 -17.22
CA VAL A 715 3.17 25.98 -18.63
C VAL A 715 4.59 26.45 -18.91
N ILE A 716 4.95 27.66 -18.49
CA ILE A 716 6.29 28.22 -18.68
C ILE A 716 7.35 27.36 -17.99
N SER A 717 7.10 26.92 -16.75
CA SER A 717 8.06 26.10 -16.01
C SER A 717 8.22 24.70 -16.60
N CYS A 718 7.14 24.07 -17.08
CA CYS A 718 7.25 22.80 -17.80
C CYS A 718 8.00 22.96 -19.12
N PHE A 719 7.74 24.03 -19.86
CA PHE A 719 8.43 24.33 -21.11
C PHE A 719 9.93 24.55 -20.91
N LEU A 720 10.33 25.31 -19.88
CA LEU A 720 11.74 25.53 -19.54
C LEU A 720 12.42 24.25 -19.03
N ALA A 721 11.69 23.37 -18.36
CA ALA A 721 12.17 22.06 -17.94
C ALA A 721 12.41 21.13 -19.15
N ASP A 722 11.50 21.11 -20.12
CA ASP A 722 11.64 20.36 -21.38
C ASP A 722 12.84 20.82 -22.19
N LEU A 723 13.09 22.14 -22.23
CA LEU A 723 14.27 22.74 -22.86
C LEU A 723 15.56 22.56 -22.05
N LYS A 724 15.49 22.00 -20.83
CA LYS A 724 16.62 21.81 -19.91
C LYS A 724 17.32 23.11 -19.48
N ILE A 725 16.62 24.24 -19.51
CA ILE A 725 17.15 25.56 -19.13
C ILE A 725 16.50 26.16 -17.88
N LEU A 726 15.63 25.41 -17.19
CA LEU A 726 14.92 25.87 -15.99
C LEU A 726 15.85 26.45 -14.90
N ASN A 727 17.01 25.84 -14.67
CA ASN A 727 17.97 26.27 -13.64
C ASN A 727 18.93 27.39 -14.09
N THR A 728 18.81 27.88 -15.33
CA THR A 728 19.59 29.03 -15.81
C THR A 728 19.10 30.33 -15.17
N GLU A 729 19.92 31.38 -15.21
CA GLU A 729 19.48 32.71 -14.74
C GLU A 729 18.22 33.18 -15.49
N VAL A 730 18.18 32.95 -16.80
CA VAL A 730 17.03 33.28 -17.65
C VAL A 730 15.81 32.43 -17.25
N GLY A 731 15.99 31.13 -17.02
CA GLY A 731 14.92 30.24 -16.57
C GLY A 731 14.31 30.65 -15.23
N ARG A 732 15.16 30.96 -14.23
CA ARG A 732 14.71 31.44 -12.92
C ARG A 732 13.98 32.78 -13.01
N ILE A 733 14.49 33.72 -13.80
CA ILE A 733 13.83 35.03 -14.02
C ILE A 733 12.46 34.84 -14.68
N ALA A 734 12.38 34.00 -15.72
CA ALA A 734 11.13 33.74 -16.45
C ALA A 734 10.07 33.08 -15.54
N SER A 735 10.45 32.04 -14.80
CA SER A 735 9.56 31.37 -13.83
C SER A 735 9.09 32.30 -12.72
N SER A 736 9.96 33.14 -12.16
CA SER A 736 9.53 34.11 -11.13
C SER A 736 8.63 35.21 -11.70
N ALA A 737 8.91 35.68 -12.92
CA ALA A 737 8.10 36.72 -13.56
C ALA A 737 6.69 36.21 -13.92
N SER A 738 6.54 34.95 -14.33
CA SER A 738 5.23 34.37 -14.65
C SER A 738 4.34 34.20 -13.41
N ILE A 739 4.90 33.82 -12.25
CA ILE A 739 4.12 33.78 -10.99
C ILE A 739 3.56 35.16 -10.65
N ILE A 740 4.33 36.21 -10.88
CA ILE A 740 3.91 37.59 -10.62
C ILE A 740 2.80 37.99 -11.60
N SER A 741 2.93 37.62 -12.87
CA SER A 741 1.89 37.79 -13.89
C SER A 741 0.60 37.03 -13.53
N ASP A 742 0.69 35.81 -13.00
CA ASP A 742 -0.46 35.03 -12.53
C ASP A 742 -1.17 35.70 -11.35
N ILE A 743 -0.43 36.29 -10.41
CA ILE A 743 -1.01 37.05 -9.30
C ILE A 743 -1.75 38.28 -9.83
N CYS A 744 -1.15 39.03 -10.76
CA CYS A 744 -1.79 40.19 -11.39
C CYS A 744 -3.07 39.80 -12.13
N THR A 745 -3.00 38.72 -12.90
CA THR A 745 -4.12 38.12 -13.63
C THR A 745 -5.25 37.72 -12.68
N PHE A 746 -4.94 37.03 -11.58
CA PHE A 746 -5.93 36.61 -10.59
C PHE A 746 -6.66 37.82 -9.99
N ILE A 747 -5.92 38.87 -9.64
CA ILE A 747 -6.48 40.12 -9.10
C ILE A 747 -7.36 40.80 -10.15
N ALA A 748 -6.90 40.90 -11.39
CA ALA A 748 -7.62 41.56 -12.47
C ALA A 748 -8.90 40.82 -12.88
N LEU A 749 -8.87 39.49 -13.01
CA LEU A 749 -10.06 38.68 -13.28
C LEU A 749 -11.06 38.76 -12.13
N THR A 750 -10.58 38.80 -10.88
CA THR A 750 -11.46 38.98 -9.71
C THR A 750 -12.11 40.36 -9.73
N THR A 751 -11.35 41.41 -10.04
CA THR A 751 -11.84 42.79 -10.20
C THR A 751 -12.78 42.95 -11.40
N PHE A 752 -12.52 42.25 -12.51
CA PHE A 752 -13.38 42.27 -13.70
C PHE A 752 -14.72 41.58 -13.43
N LYS A 753 -14.71 40.38 -12.82
CA LYS A 753 -15.94 39.70 -12.39
C LYS A 753 -16.72 40.54 -11.40
N PHE A 754 -16.02 41.26 -10.52
CA PHE A 754 -16.61 42.27 -9.64
C PHE A 754 -17.30 43.39 -10.43
N GLY A 755 -16.64 44.02 -11.41
CA GLY A 755 -17.24 45.08 -12.23
C GLY A 755 -18.46 44.63 -13.05
N PHE A 756 -18.44 43.40 -13.55
CA PHE A 756 -19.59 42.81 -14.26
C PHE A 756 -20.78 42.53 -13.32
N LEU A 757 -20.51 41.99 -12.13
CA LEU A 757 -21.55 41.73 -11.11
C LEU A 757 -22.05 43.01 -10.43
N ALA A 758 -21.24 44.08 -10.41
CA ALA A 758 -21.58 45.37 -9.82
C ALA A 758 -22.70 46.12 -10.56
N THR A 759 -23.03 45.70 -11.77
CA THR A 759 -24.16 46.22 -12.56
C THR A 759 -25.51 45.61 -12.16
N ARG A 760 -25.56 44.78 -11.10
CA ARG A 760 -26.76 44.06 -10.65
C ARG A 760 -27.00 44.24 -9.15
N ASP A 761 -28.27 44.25 -8.75
CA ASP A 761 -28.68 44.39 -7.35
C ASP A 761 -27.96 43.35 -6.46
N LYS A 762 -27.45 43.80 -5.30
CA LYS A 762 -26.57 43.07 -4.33
C LYS A 762 -25.08 42.93 -4.72
N ALA A 763 -24.58 43.79 -5.60
CA ALA A 763 -23.16 43.95 -5.90
C ALA A 763 -22.23 43.95 -4.68
N LEU A 764 -22.52 44.76 -3.66
CA LEU A 764 -21.61 45.00 -2.53
C LEU A 764 -21.51 43.79 -1.58
N GLU A 765 -22.62 43.14 -1.27
CA GLU A 765 -22.67 41.95 -0.38
C GLU A 765 -21.94 40.75 -1.00
N ASN A 766 -22.16 40.49 -2.29
CA ASN A 766 -21.48 39.42 -3.02
C ASN A 766 -19.96 39.67 -3.13
N THR A 767 -19.57 40.95 -3.22
CA THR A 767 -18.16 41.36 -3.28
C THR A 767 -17.45 41.17 -1.95
N ILE A 768 -18.06 41.66 -0.87
CA ILE A 768 -17.53 41.49 0.48
C ILE A 768 -17.49 39.99 0.82
N GLY A 769 -18.52 39.23 0.45
CA GLY A 769 -18.55 37.78 0.63
C GLY A 769 -17.42 37.05 -0.11
N LEU A 770 -17.19 37.36 -1.38
CA LEU A 770 -16.14 36.72 -2.18
C LEU A 770 -14.72 37.09 -1.73
N ALA A 771 -14.49 38.37 -1.43
CA ALA A 771 -13.20 38.85 -0.92
C ALA A 771 -12.92 38.28 0.48
N THR A 772 -13.89 38.33 1.39
CA THR A 772 -13.78 37.78 2.74
C THR A 772 -13.51 36.28 2.70
N THR A 773 -14.22 35.54 1.85
CA THR A 773 -14.01 34.10 1.75
C THR A 773 -12.65 33.74 1.15
N SER A 774 -12.19 34.49 0.14
CA SER A 774 -10.85 34.30 -0.42
C SER A 774 -9.77 34.56 0.63
N ILE A 775 -9.92 35.60 1.45
CA ILE A 775 -9.02 35.91 2.57
C ILE A 775 -9.08 34.80 3.63
N LEU A 776 -10.26 34.30 3.99
CA LEU A 776 -10.44 33.22 4.95
C LEU A 776 -9.80 31.91 4.49
N VAL A 777 -9.94 31.56 3.20
CA VAL A 777 -9.30 30.37 2.61
C VAL A 777 -7.78 30.50 2.62
N VAL A 778 -7.25 31.66 2.21
CA VAL A 778 -5.79 31.93 2.29
C VAL A 778 -5.31 31.86 3.74
N GLY A 779 -6.05 32.45 4.68
CA GLY A 779 -5.77 32.36 6.11
C GLY A 779 -5.75 30.91 6.61
N PHE A 780 -6.73 30.10 6.22
CA PHE A 780 -6.78 28.67 6.55
C PHE A 780 -5.56 27.92 5.99
N ILE A 781 -5.16 28.17 4.75
CA ILE A 781 -3.98 27.55 4.14
C ILE A 781 -2.71 27.93 4.92
N VAL A 782 -2.54 29.21 5.25
CA VAL A 782 -1.32 29.71 5.92
C VAL A 782 -1.25 29.31 7.39
N PHE A 783 -2.36 29.33 8.13
CA PHE A 783 -2.38 29.13 9.58
C PHE A 783 -2.77 27.72 10.01
N VAL A 784 -3.41 26.91 9.14
CA VAL A 784 -3.81 25.53 9.47
C VAL A 784 -3.05 24.53 8.62
N ILE A 785 -3.18 24.62 7.29
CA ILE A 785 -2.59 23.61 6.38
C ILE A 785 -1.06 23.64 6.44
N ARG A 786 -0.44 24.81 6.29
CA ARG A 786 1.02 24.93 6.28
C ARG A 786 1.67 24.42 7.57
N PRO A 787 1.20 24.78 8.78
CA PRO A 787 1.70 24.18 10.02
C PRO A 787 1.46 22.67 10.11
N ALA A 788 0.31 22.18 9.63
CA ALA A 788 0.02 20.74 9.61
C ALA A 788 0.99 19.98 8.69
N VAL A 789 1.27 20.51 7.49
CA VAL A 789 2.25 19.92 6.57
C VAL A 789 3.67 19.98 7.15
N LEU A 790 4.07 21.10 7.76
CA LEU A 790 5.36 21.20 8.45
C LEU A 790 5.45 20.25 9.65
N TRP A 791 4.35 19.99 10.34
CA TRP A 791 4.27 18.98 11.38
C TRP A 791 4.44 17.57 10.81
N VAL A 792 3.78 17.24 9.69
CA VAL A 792 3.98 15.97 8.98
C VAL A 792 5.44 15.80 8.55
N ILE A 793 6.06 16.85 8.00
CA ILE A 793 7.47 16.84 7.61
C ILE A 793 8.36 16.56 8.83
N ARG A 794 8.11 17.20 9.98
CA ARG A 794 8.87 16.94 11.22
C ARG A 794 8.67 15.53 11.79
N GLN A 795 7.53 14.91 11.54
CA GLN A 795 7.23 13.54 11.95
C GLN A 795 7.75 12.50 10.95
N THR A 796 8.15 12.95 9.75
CA THR A 796 8.73 12.09 8.71
C THR A 796 10.25 12.18 8.85
N PRO A 797 10.94 11.08 9.21
CA PRO A 797 12.40 11.07 9.28
C PRO A 797 13.01 11.51 7.94
N GLU A 798 14.12 12.23 7.98
CA GLU A 798 14.82 12.66 6.77
C GLU A 798 15.22 11.42 5.93
N GLY A 799 14.77 11.37 4.67
CA GLY A 799 14.99 10.24 3.76
C GLY A 799 13.87 9.20 3.69
N ASP A 800 12.91 9.19 4.61
CA ASP A 800 11.74 8.30 4.57
C ASP A 800 10.62 8.87 3.67
N GLU A 801 9.88 7.99 2.98
CA GLU A 801 8.69 8.39 2.23
C GLU A 801 7.56 8.83 3.17
N VAL A 802 6.88 9.91 2.81
CA VAL A 802 5.69 10.38 3.55
C VAL A 802 4.62 9.29 3.53
N LYS A 803 4.13 8.89 4.72
CA LYS A 803 3.10 7.83 4.83
C LYS A 803 1.91 8.12 3.91
N GLU A 804 1.40 7.09 3.24
CA GLU A 804 0.29 7.20 2.28
C GLU A 804 -0.92 7.94 2.84
N ILE A 805 -1.26 7.72 4.12
CA ILE A 805 -2.38 8.41 4.80
C ILE A 805 -2.26 9.93 4.77
N TYR A 806 -1.04 10.47 4.88
CA TYR A 806 -0.82 11.92 4.80
C TYR A 806 -0.94 12.42 3.36
N VAL A 807 -0.49 11.63 2.38
CA VAL A 807 -0.66 11.95 0.95
C VAL A 807 -2.14 12.00 0.58
N PHE A 808 -2.93 10.99 0.98
CA PHE A 808 -4.38 10.99 0.81
C PHE A 808 -5.03 12.19 1.51
N GLY A 809 -4.62 12.50 2.75
CA GLY A 809 -5.13 13.65 3.49
C GLY A 809 -4.86 14.99 2.79
N ILE A 810 -3.67 15.17 2.22
CA ILE A 810 -3.30 16.38 1.46
C ILE A 810 -4.15 16.51 0.19
N ILE A 811 -4.30 15.43 -0.59
CA ILE A 811 -5.11 15.42 -1.82
C ILE A 811 -6.60 15.68 -1.50
N LEU A 812 -7.13 15.06 -0.44
CA LEU A 812 -8.51 15.29 -0.01
C LEU A 812 -8.72 16.75 0.42
N THR A 813 -7.79 17.30 1.19
CA THR A 813 -7.85 18.71 1.62
C THR A 813 -7.82 19.66 0.42
N MET A 814 -6.99 19.38 -0.59
CA MET A 814 -6.98 20.13 -1.85
C MET A 814 -8.36 20.14 -2.51
N PHE A 815 -9.01 18.98 -2.68
CA PHE A 815 -10.36 18.90 -3.26
C PHE A 815 -11.41 19.62 -2.41
N VAL A 816 -11.33 19.53 -1.09
CA VAL A 816 -12.23 20.27 -0.18
C VAL A 816 -12.03 21.78 -0.33
N CYS A 817 -10.79 22.26 -0.42
CA CYS A 817 -10.52 23.69 -0.67
C CYS A 817 -11.10 24.16 -2.01
N VAL A 818 -10.93 23.37 -3.07
CA VAL A 818 -11.50 23.67 -4.39
C VAL A 818 -13.03 23.68 -4.32
N LEU A 819 -13.65 22.69 -3.67
CA LEU A 819 -15.10 22.60 -3.50
C LEU A 819 -15.64 23.79 -2.72
N VAL A 820 -15.03 24.15 -1.59
CA VAL A 820 -15.42 25.33 -0.79
C VAL A 820 -15.33 26.60 -1.65
N GLN A 821 -14.27 26.75 -2.44
CA GLN A 821 -14.13 27.90 -3.32
C GLN A 821 -15.17 27.91 -4.46
N HIS A 822 -15.56 26.74 -4.99
CA HIS A 822 -16.64 26.62 -5.96
C HIS A 822 -18.01 26.93 -5.36
N MET A 823 -18.34 26.40 -4.18
CA MET A 823 -19.61 26.64 -3.49
C MET A 823 -19.81 28.13 -3.17
N VAL A 824 -18.75 28.80 -2.74
CA VAL A 824 -18.75 30.24 -2.45
C VAL A 824 -18.91 31.08 -3.72
N ARG A 825 -18.41 30.58 -4.86
CA ARG A 825 -18.62 31.22 -6.18
C ARG A 825 -20.01 30.93 -6.75
N GLY A 826 -20.57 29.75 -6.46
CA GLY A 826 -21.87 29.27 -6.93
C GLY A 826 -23.05 30.05 -6.36
N THR A 827 -22.98 30.48 -5.10
CA THR A 827 -24.03 31.30 -4.46
C THR A 827 -24.27 32.66 -5.16
N ALA A 828 -23.29 33.18 -5.91
CA ALA A 828 -23.44 34.42 -6.69
C ALA A 828 -24.00 34.19 -8.11
N ALA A 829 -23.95 32.96 -8.63
CA ALA A 829 -24.38 32.61 -10.00
C ALA A 829 -25.70 31.82 -10.04
N GLU A 830 -25.96 30.93 -9.08
CA GLU A 830 -27.15 30.07 -9.01
C GLU A 830 -28.44 30.84 -8.72
N GLN A 831 -28.34 31.99 -8.04
CA GLN A 831 -29.51 32.84 -7.77
C GLN A 831 -30.11 33.43 -9.06
N LYS A 832 -29.37 33.42 -10.18
CA LYS A 832 -29.84 33.88 -11.48
C LYS A 832 -30.34 32.76 -12.38
N SER A 833 -29.86 31.52 -12.20
CA SER A 833 -30.37 30.36 -12.92
C SER A 833 -31.81 30.06 -12.49
N LEU A 834 -32.09 30.11 -11.18
CA LEU A 834 -33.44 29.88 -10.66
C LEU A 834 -34.45 30.93 -11.13
N HIS A 835 -34.11 32.23 -11.08
CA HIS A 835 -35.00 33.28 -11.57
C HIS A 835 -35.21 33.26 -13.09
N LEU A 836 -34.21 32.86 -13.89
CA LEU A 836 -34.41 32.65 -15.33
C LEU A 836 -35.26 31.40 -15.62
N ILE A 837 -35.13 30.34 -14.80
CA ILE A 837 -35.93 29.11 -14.92
C ILE A 837 -37.40 29.41 -14.57
N ASP A 838 -37.67 30.22 -13.55
CA ASP A 838 -39.03 30.65 -13.20
C ASP A 838 -39.64 31.58 -14.26
N ASP A 839 -38.86 32.54 -14.80
CA ASP A 839 -39.32 33.44 -15.88
C ASP A 839 -39.52 32.70 -17.23
N LEU A 840 -38.66 31.73 -17.56
CA LEU A 840 -38.80 30.89 -18.77
C LEU A 840 -39.94 29.87 -18.62
N SER A 841 -40.18 29.33 -17.42
CA SER A 841 -41.31 28.46 -17.13
C SER A 841 -42.66 29.20 -17.18
N ALA A 842 -42.67 30.51 -16.88
CA ALA A 842 -43.88 31.34 -16.99
C ALA A 842 -44.15 31.82 -18.44
N THR A 843 -43.11 31.94 -19.27
CA THR A 843 -43.23 32.52 -20.63
C THR A 843 -43.31 31.47 -21.75
N TYR A 844 -42.77 30.27 -21.55
CA TYR A 844 -42.84 29.18 -22.53
C TYR A 844 -43.61 27.99 -21.96
N ASN A 845 -44.90 27.90 -22.32
CA ASN A 845 -45.58 26.60 -22.43
C ASN A 845 -44.72 25.72 -23.35
N CYS A 846 -43.89 24.85 -22.77
CA CYS A 846 -43.06 23.96 -23.55
C CYS A 846 -43.94 22.87 -24.19
N ASP A 847 -44.30 23.09 -25.46
CA ASP A 847 -44.94 22.15 -26.39
C ASP A 847 -44.04 20.94 -26.73
N CYS A 848 -43.61 20.18 -25.71
CA CYS A 848 -42.86 18.92 -25.88
C CYS A 848 -43.69 17.68 -25.52
N LEU A 849 -45.02 17.76 -25.62
CA LEU A 849 -45.95 16.62 -25.56
C LEU A 849 -46.82 16.57 -26.83
N PRO A 850 -46.30 16.04 -27.95
CA PRO A 850 -47.15 15.12 -28.71
C PRO A 850 -46.45 13.91 -29.36
N HIS A 851 -45.11 13.76 -29.28
CA HIS A 851 -44.40 12.68 -30.00
C HIS A 851 -43.98 11.46 -29.18
N CYS A 852 -44.09 11.49 -27.86
CA CYS A 852 -43.83 10.31 -27.02
C CYS A 852 -45.06 9.41 -26.78
N ALA A 853 -46.23 9.74 -27.34
CA ALA A 853 -47.49 9.01 -27.07
C ALA A 853 -47.77 7.81 -27.99
N ASN A 854 -46.94 7.53 -29.01
CA ASN A 854 -47.30 6.58 -30.08
C ASN A 854 -46.43 5.30 -30.20
N LEU A 855 -45.66 4.89 -29.19
CA LEU A 855 -44.71 3.77 -29.32
C LEU A 855 -44.82 2.63 -28.28
N LEU A 856 -45.96 2.45 -27.61
CA LEU A 856 -46.25 1.23 -26.83
C LEU A 856 -47.65 0.67 -27.15
N PRO A 857 -47.79 -0.64 -27.44
CA PRO A 857 -49.08 -1.27 -27.72
C PRO A 857 -49.92 -1.44 -26.44
N PRO A 858 -51.25 -1.59 -26.54
CA PRO A 858 -52.15 -1.62 -25.39
C PRO A 858 -52.13 -3.02 -24.75
N ILE A 859 -51.61 -3.13 -23.52
CA ILE A 859 -51.93 -4.27 -22.66
C ILE A 859 -53.04 -3.81 -21.70
N LYS A 860 -54.26 -4.24 -22.04
CA LYS A 860 -55.47 -4.09 -21.23
C LYS A 860 -55.35 -4.91 -19.93
N ALA A 861 -55.46 -4.20 -18.81
CA ALA A 861 -56.44 -4.36 -17.72
C ALA A 861 -56.63 -5.70 -16.97
N ILE A 862 -57.07 -5.53 -15.71
CA ILE A 862 -57.82 -6.46 -14.81
C ILE A 862 -56.90 -7.25 -13.84
N SER A 863 -56.61 -6.74 -12.63
CA SER A 863 -57.40 -6.74 -11.38
C SER A 863 -57.39 -8.06 -10.59
N VAL A 864 -57.27 -7.93 -9.26
CA VAL A 864 -57.58 -8.91 -8.20
C VAL A 864 -56.47 -9.92 -7.85
N LEU A 865 -55.59 -9.57 -6.89
CA LEU A 865 -55.55 -10.06 -5.50
C LEU A 865 -54.30 -9.52 -4.77
#